data_AF-A0A2A2J3P5-F1
#
_entry.id   AF-A0A2A2J3P5-F1
#
_cell.length_a   1.000
_cell.length_b   1.000
_cell.length_c   1.000
_cell.angle_alpha   90.00
_cell.angle_beta   90.00
_cell.angle_gamma   90.00
#
_symmetry.space_group_name_H-M   'P 1'
#
loop_
_entity.id
_entity.type
_entity.pdbx_description
1 polymer ?
#
loop_
_entity_poly.entity_id
_entity_poly.type
_entity_poly.pdbx_seq_one_letter_code
_entity_poly.pdbx_strand_id
1 'polypeptide(L)'
;MVQQTGWVKLEIPLVESHTDKTLQHKIVALNQKLFVESLRTYLFDVQPSQPHLVGEQDCEEYYEIDVQIACESFRLFVAAVRNFYSRLFRESLRPYEKANIVIVSPKFFSNQLVCAMSDVPLTAIYFGNVQGNVFMNHWEVSFLNEQNDRIRRMKRSKQQMHRVVPQADKLYQLKAEFEFDKNDLLTIHFRNREMKKIMDERVNEYRNQEVTMFYTILVKRQHIRRVVCDPYLPEDPSDALPQVRLHFDLNCPVLVRNGFVTDATMKDNKKGRGDPDSIFPQNMQRTLLIRRGRQPGLHNVEWPNPLAIADSPFFTIQFPTTAENLYTMLSRFKARTSISIEFASMPVVDVLFGRHNPYHRWAIKENRQLVPTDYEAPVYSDFINKLWPRVLDSKGNDANRERRFAFTYLIEALISRGAVVKDQILLDVQCWIRFLQIITHYYLNVDAKMCEAALEDLIHMIDGRKRIGAIYKCLVKICDTRHKNRLAGGLTEDELREGYQRVRKIVFTPTRIIYIAPETLMGNRVLRKYDSDGTKILRIAFRDDDNMKMRSSKTSDHLITKTVSKYLTYGVIIAGHDFGYLGSSNSQMRDNGAYFMQKYSRSQKKDFLANNPAAAIEYKKSGRMSHTFIPKIREARKALGRFETVDNIPKMMARLGQCFTQSRLSGVNLQRENCLIIADVIGGQNGKGFVN
;
A
#
# COMPACT_ATOMS: atom_id res chain seq x y z
N MET A 1 8.68 -7.47 -48.27
CA MET A 1 8.08 -7.60 -46.93
C MET A 1 7.54 -6.24 -46.51
N VAL A 2 6.45 -6.18 -45.75
CA VAL A 2 5.85 -4.90 -45.34
C VAL A 2 6.71 -4.30 -44.22
N GLN A 3 7.34 -3.15 -44.49
CA GLN A 3 8.13 -2.42 -43.51
C GLN A 3 7.20 -1.90 -42.39
N GLN A 4 7.51 -2.24 -41.15
CA GLN A 4 6.76 -1.79 -39.98
C GLN A 4 7.42 -0.56 -39.39
N THR A 5 6.61 0.41 -38.97
CA THR A 5 7.06 1.62 -38.27
C THR A 5 6.39 1.71 -36.92
N GLY A 6 7.17 2.05 -35.90
CA GLY A 6 6.73 2.22 -34.53
C GLY A 6 7.45 3.38 -33.83
N TRP A 7 6.84 3.88 -32.77
CA TRP A 7 7.36 4.97 -31.94
C TRP A 7 7.66 4.50 -30.53
N VAL A 8 8.80 4.96 -30.00
CA VAL A 8 9.16 4.86 -28.58
C VAL A 8 9.55 6.24 -28.08
N LYS A 9 9.33 6.48 -26.79
CA LYS A 9 9.77 7.68 -26.09
C LYS A 9 10.97 7.36 -25.23
N LEU A 10 12.02 8.15 -25.37
CA LEU A 10 13.19 8.11 -24.50
C LEU A 10 13.06 9.25 -23.48
N GLU A 11 12.78 8.90 -22.23
CA GLU A 11 12.52 9.84 -21.14
C GLU A 11 13.76 9.93 -20.23
N ILE A 12 14.30 11.13 -20.05
CA ILE A 12 15.52 11.38 -19.28
C ILE A 12 15.20 12.42 -18.19
N PRO A 13 15.19 12.02 -16.90
CA PRO A 13 14.85 12.94 -15.82
C PRO A 13 15.73 14.20 -15.80
N LEU A 14 15.13 15.34 -15.44
CA LEU A 14 15.87 16.58 -15.24
C LEU A 14 16.61 16.53 -13.90
N VAL A 15 17.93 16.73 -13.91
CA VAL A 15 18.72 16.83 -12.68
C VAL A 15 18.77 18.28 -12.20
N GLU A 16 17.84 18.65 -11.33
CA GLU A 16 17.86 19.95 -10.65
C GLU A 16 18.83 19.94 -9.46
N SER A 17 20.11 20.10 -9.76
CA SER A 17 20.99 20.89 -8.92
C SER A 17 21.38 22.14 -9.71
N HIS A 18 21.93 23.19 -9.07
CA HIS A 18 22.42 24.42 -9.72
C HIS A 18 23.56 24.19 -10.75
N THR A 19 23.66 23.01 -11.34
CA THR A 19 24.63 22.54 -12.32
C THR A 19 24.30 23.00 -13.73
N ASP A 20 25.36 23.49 -14.37
CA ASP A 20 25.53 23.83 -15.78
C ASP A 20 24.56 23.10 -16.74
N LYS A 21 23.67 23.85 -17.40
CA LYS A 21 22.78 23.34 -18.47
C LYS A 21 23.55 22.52 -19.51
N THR A 22 24.83 22.84 -19.71
CA THR A 22 25.74 22.11 -20.60
C THR A 22 25.93 20.65 -20.18
N LEU A 23 26.00 20.35 -18.87
CA LEU A 23 26.14 18.98 -18.38
C LEU A 23 24.86 18.17 -18.64
N GLN A 24 23.70 18.75 -18.38
CA GLN A 24 22.41 18.09 -18.66
C GLN A 24 22.28 17.79 -20.16
N HIS A 25 22.62 18.74 -21.04
CA HIS A 25 22.60 18.52 -22.48
C HIS A 25 23.56 17.39 -22.92
N LYS A 26 24.74 17.28 -22.28
CA LYS A 26 25.69 16.17 -22.52
C LYS A 26 25.09 14.82 -22.11
N ILE A 27 24.43 14.75 -20.95
CA ILE A 27 23.76 13.52 -20.47
C ILE A 27 22.64 13.12 -21.43
N VAL A 28 21.83 14.07 -21.88
CA VAL A 28 20.74 13.82 -22.84
C VAL A 28 21.29 13.30 -24.17
N ALA A 29 22.30 13.99 -24.72
CA ALA A 29 22.94 13.60 -25.97
C ALA A 29 23.61 12.22 -25.87
N LEU A 30 24.23 11.88 -24.74
CA LEU A 30 24.86 10.58 -24.51
C LEU A 30 23.82 9.46 -24.51
N ASN A 31 22.72 9.61 -23.76
CA ASN A 31 21.63 8.63 -23.73
C ASN A 31 21.05 8.41 -25.14
N GLN A 32 20.77 9.50 -25.86
CA GLN A 32 20.26 9.44 -27.24
C GLN A 32 21.23 8.72 -28.18
N LYS A 33 22.52 9.10 -28.16
CA LYS A 33 23.56 8.51 -28.99
C LYS A 33 23.67 7.01 -28.77
N LEU A 34 23.80 6.58 -27.51
CA LEU A 34 23.94 5.17 -27.17
C LEU A 34 22.70 4.37 -27.58
N PHE A 35 21.49 4.92 -27.38
CA PHE A 35 20.25 4.26 -27.76
C PHE A 35 20.15 4.04 -29.27
N VAL A 36 20.42 5.09 -30.06
CA VAL A 36 20.39 5.03 -31.53
C VAL A 36 21.43 4.06 -32.07
N GLU A 37 22.66 4.12 -31.56
CA GLU A 37 23.74 3.21 -31.99
C GLU A 37 23.42 1.75 -31.65
N SER A 38 22.89 1.48 -30.45
CA SER A 38 22.49 0.12 -30.05
C SER A 38 21.35 -0.43 -30.91
N LEU A 39 20.39 0.39 -31.32
CA LEU A 39 19.35 -0.05 -32.26
C LEU A 39 19.93 -0.33 -33.65
N ARG A 40 20.81 0.52 -34.17
CA ARG A 40 21.45 0.34 -35.48
C ARG A 40 22.30 -0.94 -35.56
N THR A 41 22.94 -1.35 -34.45
CA THR A 41 23.65 -2.64 -34.37
C THR A 41 22.76 -3.84 -34.68
N TYR A 42 21.45 -3.73 -34.44
CA TYR A 42 20.46 -4.78 -34.73
C TYR A 42 19.63 -4.47 -36.00
N LEU A 43 20.18 -3.67 -36.92
CA LEU A 43 19.59 -3.36 -38.23
C LEU A 43 18.23 -2.63 -38.18
N PHE A 44 17.96 -1.90 -37.09
CA PHE A 44 16.83 -0.98 -37.04
C PHE A 44 17.18 0.33 -37.75
N ASP A 45 16.27 0.83 -38.59
CA ASP A 45 16.34 2.21 -39.08
C ASP A 45 15.70 3.14 -38.04
N VAL A 46 16.41 4.19 -37.65
CA VAL A 46 16.12 4.99 -36.46
C VAL A 46 16.23 6.47 -36.76
N GLN A 47 15.13 7.19 -36.53
CA GLN A 47 14.99 8.63 -36.70
C GLN A 47 14.57 9.25 -35.35
N PRO A 48 15.52 9.81 -34.55
CA PRO A 48 15.17 10.49 -33.31
C PRO A 48 14.79 11.96 -33.55
N SER A 49 13.83 12.47 -32.79
CA SER A 49 13.48 13.89 -32.75
C SER A 49 14.55 14.72 -32.02
N GLN A 50 14.39 16.04 -32.05
CA GLN A 50 15.09 16.91 -31.12
C GLN A 50 14.58 16.65 -29.69
N PRO A 51 15.47 16.63 -28.67
CA PRO A 51 15.05 16.58 -27.28
C PRO A 51 14.25 17.82 -26.93
N HIS A 52 13.13 17.63 -26.25
CA HIS A 52 12.32 18.73 -25.73
C HIS A 52 11.97 18.48 -24.26
N LEU A 53 11.80 19.56 -23.51
CA LEU A 53 11.48 19.49 -22.10
C LEU A 53 9.97 19.29 -21.92
N VAL A 54 9.60 18.25 -21.18
CA VAL A 54 8.22 17.94 -20.84
C VAL A 54 8.02 18.17 -19.34
N GLY A 55 7.11 19.08 -19.02
CA GLY A 55 6.66 19.34 -17.67
C GLY A 55 5.18 18.98 -17.55
N GLU A 56 4.87 17.86 -16.91
CA GLU A 56 3.50 17.59 -16.50
C GLU A 56 3.15 18.45 -15.27
N GLN A 57 1.87 18.82 -15.14
CA GLN A 57 1.39 19.59 -13.99
C GLN A 57 1.77 18.85 -12.70
N ASP A 58 2.46 19.53 -11.78
CA ASP A 58 2.95 19.00 -10.49
C ASP A 58 3.91 17.78 -10.53
N CYS A 59 4.51 17.46 -11.67
CA CYS A 59 5.60 16.46 -11.78
C CYS A 59 6.98 17.12 -11.89
N GLU A 60 8.02 16.31 -11.66
CA GLU A 60 9.40 16.67 -12.06
C GLU A 60 9.49 16.68 -13.58
N GLU A 61 10.17 17.70 -14.12
CA GLU A 61 10.38 17.81 -15.55
C GLU A 61 11.37 16.75 -16.03
N TYR A 62 11.23 16.36 -17.30
CA TYR A 62 12.13 15.43 -17.95
C TYR A 62 12.30 15.80 -19.42
N TYR A 63 13.42 15.41 -20.01
CA TYR A 63 13.59 15.50 -21.46
C TYR A 63 12.94 14.30 -22.12
N GLU A 64 12.17 14.57 -23.16
CA GLU A 64 11.56 13.56 -24.01
C GLU A 64 12.18 13.63 -25.41
N ILE A 65 12.51 12.46 -25.95
CA ILE A 65 12.92 12.28 -27.34
C ILE A 65 12.01 11.23 -27.95
N ASP A 66 11.25 11.63 -28.98
CA ASP A 66 10.46 10.70 -29.77
C ASP A 66 11.36 10.02 -30.78
N VAL A 67 11.38 8.69 -30.77
CA VAL A 67 12.22 7.89 -31.66
C VAL A 67 11.33 7.04 -32.55
N GLN A 68 11.36 7.34 -33.85
CA GLN A 68 10.73 6.51 -34.87
C GLN A 68 11.69 5.38 -35.23
N ILE A 69 11.16 4.15 -35.21
CA ILE A 69 11.90 2.93 -35.51
C ILE A 69 11.19 2.21 -36.67
N ALA A 70 11.92 1.94 -37.75
CA ALA A 70 11.46 1.18 -38.89
C ALA A 70 12.25 -0.12 -39.04
N CYS A 71 11.55 -1.23 -39.27
CA CYS A 71 12.16 -2.55 -39.45
C CYS A 71 11.19 -3.54 -40.11
N GLU A 72 11.71 -4.70 -40.50
CA GLU A 72 10.88 -5.83 -40.93
C GLU A 72 10.19 -6.53 -39.74
N SER A 73 10.85 -6.57 -38.58
CA SER A 73 10.36 -7.26 -37.38
C SER A 73 10.94 -6.69 -36.09
N PHE A 74 10.09 -6.48 -35.08
CA PHE A 74 10.50 -6.01 -33.75
C PHE A 74 11.02 -7.13 -32.82
N ARG A 75 11.16 -8.37 -33.29
CA ARG A 75 11.61 -9.51 -32.46
C ARG A 75 12.96 -9.27 -31.76
N LEU A 76 13.88 -8.56 -32.42
CA LEU A 76 15.21 -8.25 -31.87
C LEU A 76 15.24 -7.00 -30.99
N PHE A 77 14.11 -6.30 -30.82
CA PHE A 77 14.06 -5.04 -30.08
C PHE A 77 14.52 -5.19 -28.63
N VAL A 78 14.08 -6.24 -27.94
CA VAL A 78 14.49 -6.52 -26.55
C VAL A 78 16.00 -6.77 -26.45
N ALA A 79 16.61 -7.42 -27.44
CA ALA A 79 18.05 -7.63 -27.47
C ALA A 79 18.81 -6.31 -27.69
N ALA A 80 18.31 -5.44 -28.57
CA ALA A 80 18.87 -4.11 -28.79
C ALA A 80 18.75 -3.20 -27.54
N VAL A 81 17.62 -3.25 -26.84
CA VAL A 81 17.43 -2.51 -25.58
C VAL A 81 18.36 -3.05 -24.49
N ARG A 82 18.55 -4.37 -24.39
CA ARG A 82 19.54 -4.96 -23.48
C ARG A 82 20.96 -4.47 -23.80
N ASN A 83 21.33 -4.40 -25.07
CA ASN A 83 22.62 -3.85 -25.49
C ASN A 83 22.77 -2.37 -25.11
N PHE A 84 21.70 -1.57 -25.26
CA PHE A 84 21.69 -0.18 -24.81
C PHE A 84 21.98 -0.07 -23.32
N TYR A 85 21.26 -0.79 -22.46
CA TYR A 85 21.49 -0.73 -21.01
C TYR A 85 22.86 -1.29 -20.58
N SER A 86 23.40 -2.29 -21.29
CA SER A 86 24.74 -2.80 -20.99
C SER A 86 25.83 -1.78 -21.33
N ARG A 87 25.66 -1.00 -22.40
CA ARG A 87 26.54 0.14 -22.72
C ARG A 87 26.36 1.28 -21.74
N LEU A 88 25.12 1.63 -21.43
CA LEU A 88 24.79 2.69 -20.46
C LEU A 88 25.32 2.38 -19.05
N PHE A 89 25.39 1.10 -18.67
CA PHE A 89 25.99 0.67 -17.40
C PHE A 89 27.51 0.92 -17.33
N ARG A 90 28.21 0.91 -18.47
CA ARG A 90 29.66 1.19 -18.54
C ARG A 90 29.97 2.68 -18.42
N GLU A 91 28.96 3.54 -18.58
CA GLU A 91 29.07 4.97 -18.36
C GLU A 91 28.94 5.32 -16.87
N SER A 92 29.65 6.35 -16.42
CA SER A 92 29.60 6.86 -15.03
C SER A 92 28.34 7.68 -14.72
N LEU A 93 27.17 7.22 -15.17
CA LEU A 93 25.88 7.87 -14.96
C LEU A 93 25.21 7.38 -13.67
N ARG A 94 24.66 8.33 -12.90
CA ARG A 94 23.82 8.06 -11.73
C ARG A 94 22.49 7.44 -12.17
N PRO A 95 21.81 6.65 -11.33
CA PRO A 95 20.58 5.96 -11.73
C PRO A 95 19.49 6.89 -12.32
N TYR A 96 19.31 8.08 -11.74
CA TYR A 96 18.36 9.08 -12.21
C TYR A 96 18.79 9.84 -13.48
N GLU A 97 20.02 9.64 -13.96
CA GLU A 97 20.53 10.21 -15.22
C GLU A 97 20.35 9.25 -16.41
N LYS A 98 19.97 8.00 -16.13
CA LYS A 98 19.75 6.96 -17.13
C LYS A 98 18.35 7.09 -17.71
N ALA A 99 18.26 6.96 -19.04
CA ALA A 99 17.00 7.04 -19.74
C ALA A 99 16.07 5.85 -19.46
N ASN A 100 14.78 6.15 -19.40
CA ASN A 100 13.69 5.18 -19.44
C ASN A 100 13.13 5.12 -20.87
N ILE A 101 12.80 3.92 -21.34
CA ILE A 101 12.21 3.71 -22.67
C ILE A 101 10.74 3.36 -22.49
N VAL A 102 9.85 4.19 -23.01
CA VAL A 102 8.40 3.95 -22.99
C VAL A 102 7.94 3.51 -24.38
N ILE A 103 7.36 2.32 -24.48
CA ILE A 103 6.81 1.85 -25.76
C ILE A 103 5.44 2.47 -25.99
N VAL A 104 5.34 3.29 -27.04
CA VAL A 104 4.08 3.95 -27.45
C VAL A 104 3.30 3.06 -28.41
N SER A 105 3.96 2.54 -29.45
CA SER A 105 3.26 1.81 -30.51
C SER A 105 2.99 0.35 -30.13
N PRO A 106 1.75 -0.16 -30.26
CA PRO A 106 1.45 -1.56 -29.97
C PRO A 106 2.12 -2.53 -30.97
N LYS A 107 2.53 -2.05 -32.14
CA LYS A 107 3.22 -2.84 -33.19
C LYS A 107 4.56 -3.44 -32.75
N PHE A 108 5.16 -2.93 -31.68
CA PHE A 108 6.36 -3.53 -31.08
C PHE A 108 6.11 -4.92 -30.50
N PHE A 109 4.86 -5.33 -30.33
CA PHE A 109 4.49 -6.57 -29.68
C PHE A 109 3.86 -7.54 -30.68
N SER A 110 4.21 -8.81 -30.54
CA SER A 110 3.66 -9.88 -31.37
C SER A 110 2.21 -10.19 -30.98
N ASN A 111 1.37 -10.40 -31.99
CA ASN A 111 0.01 -10.93 -31.82
C ASN A 111 -0.02 -12.46 -31.74
N GLN A 112 1.14 -13.13 -31.80
CA GLN A 112 1.23 -14.58 -31.68
C GLN A 112 0.59 -15.05 -30.37
N LEU A 113 -0.30 -16.04 -30.47
CA LEU A 113 -1.05 -16.56 -29.34
C LEU A 113 -0.19 -17.52 -28.52
N VAL A 114 0.17 -17.10 -27.31
CA VAL A 114 0.77 -17.94 -26.27
C VAL A 114 -0.09 -17.80 -25.02
N CYS A 115 -0.85 -18.84 -24.68
CA CYS A 115 -1.85 -18.76 -23.62
C CYS A 115 -1.23 -18.81 -22.22
N ALA A 116 -0.12 -19.55 -22.07
CA ALA A 116 0.59 -19.66 -20.81
C ALA A 116 2.08 -19.95 -21.01
N MET A 117 2.87 -19.61 -20.00
CA MET A 117 4.24 -20.08 -19.80
C MET A 117 4.36 -20.64 -18.39
N SER A 118 4.44 -21.96 -18.29
CA SER A 118 4.48 -22.67 -17.02
C SER A 118 5.91 -23.03 -16.64
N ASP A 119 6.12 -23.27 -15.35
CA ASP A 119 7.39 -23.73 -14.77
C ASP A 119 8.60 -22.81 -15.05
N VAL A 120 8.37 -21.49 -15.09
CA VAL A 120 9.47 -20.53 -15.26
C VAL A 120 10.24 -20.42 -13.94
N PRO A 121 11.54 -20.81 -13.90
CA PRO A 121 12.32 -20.74 -12.68
C PRO A 121 12.61 -19.29 -12.31
N LEU A 122 12.42 -18.92 -11.04
CA LEU A 122 12.80 -17.61 -10.54
C LEU A 122 14.06 -17.70 -9.66
N THR A 123 14.91 -16.69 -9.77
CA THR A 123 16.08 -16.51 -8.90
C THR A 123 15.64 -15.92 -7.56
N ALA A 124 14.79 -14.91 -7.60
CA ALA A 124 14.30 -14.19 -6.42
C ALA A 124 12.98 -13.46 -6.71
N ILE A 125 12.26 -13.13 -5.65
CA ILE A 125 11.12 -12.22 -5.67
C ILE A 125 11.33 -11.11 -4.63
N TYR A 126 10.86 -9.91 -4.96
CA TYR A 126 11.07 -8.72 -4.15
C TYR A 126 9.77 -7.95 -3.95
N PHE A 127 9.68 -7.31 -2.80
CA PHE A 127 8.65 -6.33 -2.46
C PHE A 127 9.38 -5.02 -2.19
N GLY A 128 8.94 -3.95 -2.83
CA GLY A 128 9.66 -2.69 -2.72
C GLY A 128 8.92 -1.51 -3.28
N ASN A 129 9.69 -0.44 -3.46
CA ASN A 129 9.27 0.78 -4.11
C ASN A 129 10.33 1.24 -5.12
N VAL A 130 9.96 2.14 -6.03
CA VAL A 130 10.89 2.75 -6.96
C VAL A 130 10.94 4.24 -6.71
N GLN A 131 12.14 4.78 -6.54
CA GLN A 131 12.38 6.22 -6.41
C GLN A 131 13.67 6.61 -7.13
N GLY A 132 13.62 7.62 -8.00
CA GLY A 132 14.80 8.12 -8.71
C GLY A 132 15.53 7.06 -9.54
N ASN A 133 14.79 6.17 -10.23
CA ASN A 133 15.31 5.00 -10.94
C ASN A 133 16.11 4.02 -10.07
N VAL A 134 15.88 3.99 -8.76
CA VAL A 134 16.43 3.00 -7.83
C VAL A 134 15.28 2.15 -7.29
N PHE A 135 15.48 0.83 -7.24
CA PHE A 135 14.54 -0.09 -6.61
C PHE A 135 14.91 -0.26 -5.13
N MET A 136 14.06 0.24 -4.24
CA MET A 136 14.22 0.13 -2.79
C MET A 136 13.58 -1.19 -2.32
N ASN A 137 14.41 -2.15 -1.94
CA ASN A 137 14.00 -3.50 -1.56
C ASN A 137 13.59 -3.57 -0.09
N HIS A 138 12.32 -3.86 0.18
CA HIS A 138 11.75 -3.99 1.52
C HIS A 138 11.72 -5.42 2.02
N TRP A 139 11.60 -6.39 1.12
CA TRP A 139 11.62 -7.81 1.45
C TRP A 139 11.99 -8.62 0.22
N GLU A 140 12.90 -9.58 0.40
CA GLU A 140 13.33 -10.51 -0.64
C GLU A 140 13.04 -11.94 -0.20
N VAL A 141 12.55 -12.76 -1.13
CA VAL A 141 12.53 -14.22 -0.99
C VAL A 141 13.44 -14.81 -2.06
N SER A 142 14.49 -15.50 -1.62
CA SER A 142 15.44 -16.17 -2.48
C SER A 142 16.02 -17.40 -1.78
N PHE A 143 16.50 -18.37 -2.56
CA PHE A 143 17.00 -19.67 -2.08
C PHE A 143 18.42 -19.99 -2.56
N LEU A 144 19.17 -18.97 -2.98
CA LEU A 144 20.48 -19.15 -3.59
C LEU A 144 21.45 -19.92 -2.69
N ASN A 145 21.42 -19.64 -1.39
CA ASN A 145 22.29 -20.30 -0.40
C ASN A 145 21.98 -21.79 -0.28
N GLU A 146 20.73 -22.18 -0.13
CA GLU A 146 20.32 -23.59 -0.03
C GLU A 146 20.59 -24.34 -1.32
N GLN A 147 20.37 -23.70 -2.47
CA GLN A 147 20.69 -24.29 -3.77
C GLN A 147 22.20 -24.52 -3.91
N ASN A 148 23.02 -23.54 -3.56
CA ASN A 148 24.48 -23.64 -3.57
C ASN A 148 25.00 -24.71 -2.59
N ASP A 149 24.46 -24.76 -1.38
CA ASP A 149 24.83 -25.77 -0.39
C ASP A 149 24.41 -27.17 -0.82
N ARG A 150 23.25 -27.32 -1.45
CA ARG A 150 22.81 -28.58 -2.05
C ARG A 150 23.79 -29.03 -3.14
N ILE A 151 24.20 -28.13 -4.04
CA ILE A 151 25.20 -28.40 -5.07
C ILE A 151 26.55 -28.81 -4.45
N ARG A 152 27.02 -28.08 -3.42
CA ARG A 152 28.25 -28.41 -2.69
C ARG A 152 28.20 -29.79 -2.03
N ARG A 153 27.08 -30.15 -1.40
CA ARG A 153 26.87 -31.48 -0.80
C ARG A 153 26.90 -32.59 -1.85
N MET A 154 26.27 -32.38 -3.01
CA MET A 154 26.30 -33.33 -4.13
C MET A 154 27.72 -33.55 -4.67
N LYS A 155 28.51 -32.47 -4.82
CA LYS A 155 29.91 -32.58 -5.25
C LYS A 155 30.78 -33.35 -4.25
N ARG A 156 30.50 -33.24 -2.95
CA ARG A 156 31.24 -33.93 -1.88
C ARG A 156 30.94 -35.41 -1.77
N SER A 157 29.76 -35.88 -2.17
CA SER A 157 29.34 -37.25 -1.88
C SER A 157 29.98 -38.34 -2.76
N LYS A 158 30.72 -38.02 -3.84
CA LYS A 158 31.41 -38.94 -4.80
C LYS A 158 30.63 -40.17 -5.31
N GLN A 159 29.42 -40.44 -4.83
CA GLN A 159 28.54 -41.53 -5.23
C GLN A 159 27.47 -40.99 -6.18
N GLN A 160 27.51 -41.54 -7.39
CA GLN A 160 26.48 -41.50 -8.44
C GLN A 160 26.32 -40.20 -9.24
N MET A 161 27.27 -39.98 -10.15
CA MET A 161 27.08 -39.18 -11.38
C MET A 161 26.09 -39.81 -12.39
N HIS A 162 25.54 -41.01 -12.12
CA HIS A 162 24.71 -41.79 -13.06
C HIS A 162 23.34 -42.23 -12.52
N ARG A 163 22.88 -41.71 -11.38
CA ARG A 163 21.43 -41.71 -11.09
C ARG A 163 20.91 -40.31 -11.35
N VAL A 164 20.00 -40.20 -12.31
CA VAL A 164 19.07 -39.07 -12.42
C VAL A 164 18.55 -38.82 -11.01
N VAL A 165 18.99 -37.73 -10.39
CA VAL A 165 18.50 -37.29 -9.08
C VAL A 165 16.99 -37.15 -9.25
N PRO A 166 16.15 -37.73 -8.36
CA PRO A 166 14.73 -37.53 -8.49
C PRO A 166 14.45 -36.03 -8.53
N GLN A 167 13.82 -35.59 -9.62
CA GLN A 167 13.20 -34.29 -9.83
C GLN A 167 12.11 -33.97 -8.78
N ALA A 168 12.01 -34.78 -7.71
CA ALA A 168 10.87 -34.97 -6.84
C ALA A 168 10.87 -34.10 -5.57
N ASP A 169 11.97 -33.42 -5.21
CA ASP A 169 11.96 -32.50 -4.06
C ASP A 169 12.01 -31.04 -4.52
N LYS A 170 10.82 -30.48 -4.78
CA LYS A 170 10.54 -29.08 -5.18
C LYS A 170 10.78 -28.05 -4.05
N LEU A 171 11.47 -28.45 -2.99
CA LEU A 171 11.82 -27.60 -1.85
C LEU A 171 12.88 -26.56 -2.24
N TYR A 172 12.73 -25.33 -1.75
CA TYR A 172 13.65 -24.20 -2.01
C TYR A 172 13.81 -23.85 -3.50
N GLN A 173 12.71 -23.98 -4.25
CA GLN A 173 12.61 -23.57 -5.64
C GLN A 173 11.47 -22.55 -5.77
N LEU A 174 11.76 -21.41 -6.42
CA LEU A 174 10.74 -20.46 -6.84
C LEU A 174 10.37 -20.76 -8.28
N LYS A 175 9.08 -20.95 -8.54
CA LYS A 175 8.55 -21.22 -9.88
C LYS A 175 7.39 -20.28 -10.15
N ALA A 176 7.36 -19.72 -11.36
CA ALA A 176 6.29 -18.87 -11.86
C ALA A 176 5.49 -19.57 -12.95
N GLU A 177 4.20 -19.33 -12.93
CA GLU A 177 3.26 -19.67 -13.98
C GLU A 177 2.66 -18.36 -14.49
N PHE A 178 2.92 -18.05 -15.75
CA PHE A 178 2.31 -16.93 -16.45
C PHE A 178 1.08 -17.46 -17.18
N GLU A 179 -0.09 -17.05 -16.73
CA GLU A 179 -1.38 -17.47 -17.27
C GLU A 179 -2.04 -16.27 -17.95
N PHE A 180 -1.52 -15.91 -19.14
CA PHE A 180 -1.82 -14.63 -19.80
C PHE A 180 -3.31 -14.39 -20.06
N ASP A 181 -4.11 -15.45 -20.17
CA ASP A 181 -5.53 -15.38 -20.47
C ASP A 181 -6.44 -15.46 -19.24
N LYS A 182 -5.90 -15.69 -18.04
CA LYS A 182 -6.65 -15.76 -16.77
C LYS A 182 -6.65 -14.42 -16.03
N ASN A 183 -7.49 -14.33 -14.99
CA ASN A 183 -7.56 -13.17 -14.10
C ASN A 183 -6.30 -13.05 -13.22
N ASP A 184 -5.82 -14.19 -12.73
CA ASP A 184 -4.52 -14.31 -12.06
C ASP A 184 -3.48 -14.44 -13.17
N LEU A 185 -2.78 -13.34 -13.48
CA LEU A 185 -1.86 -13.25 -14.61
C LEU A 185 -0.56 -13.99 -14.34
N LEU A 186 -0.10 -13.90 -13.09
CA LEU A 186 1.14 -14.47 -12.60
C LEU A 186 0.85 -15.15 -11.27
N THR A 187 1.18 -16.44 -11.22
CA THR A 187 1.13 -17.25 -10.01
C THR A 187 2.54 -17.72 -9.68
N ILE A 188 2.96 -17.56 -8.43
CA ILE A 188 4.29 -18.00 -7.98
C ILE A 188 4.12 -19.00 -6.86
N HIS A 189 4.80 -20.13 -7.01
CA HIS A 189 4.80 -21.22 -6.05
C HIS A 189 6.20 -21.44 -5.50
N PHE A 190 6.27 -21.65 -4.19
CA PHE A 190 7.48 -22.16 -3.56
C PHE A 190 7.17 -22.92 -2.28
N ARG A 191 8.15 -23.72 -1.85
CA ARG A 191 8.07 -24.53 -0.64
C ARG A 191 9.33 -24.33 0.19
N ASN A 192 9.19 -24.22 1.50
CA ASN A 192 10.32 -24.12 2.43
C ASN A 192 10.00 -24.82 3.75
N ARG A 193 11.02 -25.10 4.55
CA ARG A 193 10.84 -25.58 5.92
C ARG A 193 10.54 -24.42 6.87
N GLU A 194 9.58 -24.61 7.77
CA GLU A 194 9.25 -23.67 8.84
C GLU A 194 8.88 -24.42 10.13
N MET A 195 9.13 -23.79 11.28
CA MET A 195 8.62 -24.26 12.56
C MET A 195 7.18 -23.78 12.77
N LYS A 196 6.27 -24.71 13.05
CA LYS A 196 4.86 -24.45 13.38
C LYS A 196 4.49 -25.03 14.73
N LYS A 197 3.69 -24.28 15.49
CA LYS A 197 2.96 -24.82 16.64
C LYS A 197 1.74 -25.57 16.15
N ILE A 198 1.72 -26.88 16.39
CA ILE A 198 0.63 -27.78 15.99
C ILE A 198 0.09 -28.43 17.25
N MET A 199 -1.24 -28.53 17.35
CA MET A 199 -1.89 -29.27 18.43
C MET A 199 -1.59 -30.75 18.26
N ASP A 200 -0.95 -31.35 19.25
CA ASP A 200 -0.79 -32.80 19.36
C ASP A 200 -2.06 -33.34 20.04
N GLU A 201 -3.01 -33.83 19.25
CA GLU A 201 -4.31 -34.32 19.75
C GLU A 201 -4.17 -35.44 20.80
N ARG A 202 -3.05 -36.17 20.79
CA ARG A 202 -2.80 -37.26 21.76
C ARG A 202 -2.50 -36.75 23.15
N VAL A 203 -1.88 -35.57 23.24
CA VAL A 203 -1.41 -34.96 24.50
C VAL A 203 -2.19 -33.68 24.83
N ASN A 204 -3.07 -33.23 23.92
CA ASN A 204 -3.80 -31.96 23.99
C ASN A 204 -2.89 -30.74 24.26
N GLU A 205 -1.68 -30.77 23.70
CA GLU A 205 -0.67 -29.74 23.85
C GLU A 205 -0.16 -29.23 22.50
N TYR A 206 0.16 -27.94 22.42
CA TYR A 206 0.78 -27.36 21.23
C TYR A 206 2.28 -27.63 21.23
N ARG A 207 2.76 -28.39 20.24
CA ARG A 207 4.19 -28.68 20.05
C ARG A 207 4.74 -27.97 18.83
N ASN A 208 5.98 -27.51 18.94
CA ASN A 208 6.72 -26.99 17.80
C ASN A 208 7.18 -28.17 16.93
N GLN A 209 6.72 -28.21 15.69
CA GLN A 209 7.12 -29.23 14.71
C GLN A 209 7.63 -28.51 13.46
N GLU A 210 8.67 -29.07 12.84
CA GLU A 210 9.12 -28.63 11.53
C GLU A 210 8.15 -29.16 10.47
N VAL A 211 7.72 -28.28 9.57
CA VAL A 211 6.78 -28.63 8.50
C VAL A 211 7.27 -28.13 7.16
N THR A 212 6.78 -28.74 6.08
CA THR A 212 6.91 -28.17 4.74
C THR A 212 5.80 -27.16 4.54
N MET A 213 6.17 -25.88 4.48
CA MET A 213 5.28 -24.78 4.13
C MET A 213 5.20 -24.64 2.61
N PHE A 214 4.00 -24.39 2.11
CA PHE A 214 3.70 -24.12 0.72
C PHE A 214 3.20 -22.68 0.65
N TYR A 215 3.75 -21.90 -0.26
CA TYR A 215 3.30 -20.55 -0.56
C TYR A 215 2.82 -20.46 -1.99
N THR A 216 1.76 -19.68 -2.18
CA THR A 216 1.26 -19.25 -3.48
C THR A 216 1.05 -17.74 -3.46
N ILE A 217 1.69 -17.03 -4.38
CA ILE A 217 1.53 -15.59 -4.58
C ILE A 217 0.78 -15.37 -5.89
N LEU A 218 -0.29 -14.57 -5.84
CA LEU A 218 -1.15 -14.29 -6.98
C LEU A 218 -1.10 -12.82 -7.33
N VAL A 219 -0.74 -12.52 -8.59
CA VAL A 219 -0.78 -11.18 -9.18
C VAL A 219 -1.92 -11.12 -10.18
N LYS A 220 -2.93 -10.32 -9.86
CA LYS A 220 -4.12 -10.18 -10.70
C LYS A 220 -3.91 -9.14 -11.78
N ARG A 221 -4.33 -9.47 -13.00
CA ARG A 221 -4.25 -8.60 -14.17
C ARG A 221 -4.81 -7.20 -13.90
N GLN A 222 -5.99 -7.11 -13.28
CA GLN A 222 -6.70 -5.86 -13.02
C GLN A 222 -6.02 -4.93 -11.99
N HIS A 223 -5.04 -5.45 -11.24
CA HIS A 223 -4.32 -4.67 -10.23
C HIS A 223 -2.99 -4.11 -10.75
N ILE A 224 -2.55 -4.49 -11.96
CA ILE A 224 -1.28 -4.04 -12.52
C ILE A 224 -1.49 -2.67 -13.20
N ARG A 225 -0.79 -1.64 -12.73
CA ARG A 225 -0.76 -0.29 -13.32
C ARG A 225 0.14 -0.22 -14.55
N ARG A 226 1.34 -0.80 -14.41
CA ARG A 226 2.39 -0.85 -15.44
C ARG A 226 3.39 -1.95 -15.12
N VAL A 227 4.17 -2.32 -16.13
CA VAL A 227 5.33 -3.21 -15.98
C VAL A 227 6.58 -2.46 -16.41
N VAL A 228 7.59 -2.46 -15.56
CA VAL A 228 8.92 -1.95 -15.89
C VAL A 228 9.86 -3.15 -15.99
N CYS A 229 10.52 -3.28 -17.14
CA CYS A 229 11.49 -4.32 -17.39
C CYS A 229 12.90 -3.76 -17.23
N ASP A 230 13.70 -4.37 -16.36
CA ASP A 230 15.15 -4.16 -16.31
C ASP A 230 15.82 -5.34 -17.05
N PRO A 231 16.21 -5.13 -18.33
CA PRO A 231 16.60 -6.20 -19.22
C PRO A 231 18.08 -6.62 -19.07
N TYR A 232 18.87 -5.90 -18.26
CA TYR A 232 20.30 -6.11 -18.10
C TYR A 232 20.71 -5.98 -16.63
N LEU A 233 21.24 -7.07 -16.05
CA LEU A 233 21.84 -7.06 -14.73
C LEU A 233 23.35 -7.35 -14.84
N PRO A 234 24.22 -6.58 -14.17
CA PRO A 234 25.68 -6.71 -14.32
C PRO A 234 26.28 -7.94 -13.62
N GLU A 235 25.56 -8.58 -12.71
CA GLU A 235 26.04 -9.76 -11.94
C GLU A 235 25.89 -11.10 -12.69
N ASP A 236 25.69 -11.08 -14.01
CA ASP A 236 25.49 -12.28 -14.82
C ASP A 236 26.77 -13.15 -14.87
N PRO A 237 26.76 -14.40 -14.36
CA PRO A 237 27.86 -15.34 -14.56
C PRO A 237 28.04 -15.62 -16.06
N SER A 238 29.29 -15.72 -16.53
CA SER A 238 29.63 -15.88 -17.96
C SER A 238 28.98 -17.08 -18.66
N ASP A 239 28.60 -18.11 -17.90
CA ASP A 239 28.00 -19.36 -18.42
C ASP A 239 26.49 -19.51 -18.14
N ALA A 240 25.83 -18.48 -17.58
CA ALA A 240 24.42 -18.53 -17.22
C ALA A 240 23.54 -17.75 -18.21
N LEU A 241 22.27 -18.13 -18.32
CA LEU A 241 21.27 -17.32 -19.02
C LEU A 241 21.20 -15.92 -18.38
N PRO A 242 21.12 -14.84 -19.18
CA PRO A 242 21.06 -13.48 -18.66
C PRO A 242 19.89 -13.28 -17.69
N GLN A 243 20.14 -12.64 -16.56
CA GLN A 243 19.09 -12.31 -15.60
C GLN A 243 18.30 -11.09 -16.06
N VAL A 244 17.01 -11.09 -15.74
CA VAL A 244 16.08 -9.99 -16.00
C VAL A 244 15.26 -9.74 -14.75
N ARG A 245 14.90 -8.48 -14.49
CA ARG A 245 13.89 -8.12 -13.50
C ARG A 245 12.65 -7.53 -14.15
N LEU A 246 11.50 -8.04 -13.73
CA LEU A 246 10.19 -7.48 -14.08
C LEU A 246 9.57 -6.87 -12.83
N HIS A 247 9.39 -5.56 -12.84
CA HIS A 247 8.78 -4.78 -11.78
C HIS A 247 7.31 -4.53 -12.12
N PHE A 248 6.40 -5.10 -11.33
CA PHE A 248 4.97 -4.88 -11.43
C PHE A 248 4.55 -3.77 -10.46
N ASP A 249 4.10 -2.64 -10.98
CA ASP A 249 3.50 -1.55 -10.21
C ASP A 249 2.02 -1.88 -9.95
N LEU A 250 1.61 -2.00 -8.70
CA LEU A 250 0.31 -2.53 -8.31
C LEU A 250 -0.58 -1.51 -7.59
N ASN A 251 -1.88 -1.51 -7.90
CA ASN A 251 -2.91 -0.76 -7.15
C ASN A 251 -3.06 -1.24 -5.70
N CYS A 252 -2.75 -2.51 -5.45
CA CYS A 252 -2.87 -3.13 -4.15
C CYS A 252 -1.81 -4.24 -3.99
N PRO A 253 -1.48 -4.63 -2.75
CA PRO A 253 -0.55 -5.73 -2.50
C PRO A 253 -0.97 -7.04 -3.18
N VAL A 254 0.01 -7.88 -3.50
CA VAL A 254 -0.23 -9.23 -4.03
C VAL A 254 -0.99 -10.10 -3.01
N LEU A 255 -1.75 -11.07 -3.50
CA LEU A 255 -2.46 -11.99 -2.63
C LEU A 255 -1.55 -13.18 -2.30
N VAL A 256 -1.24 -13.36 -1.02
CA VAL A 256 -0.40 -14.46 -0.53
C VAL A 256 -1.28 -15.51 0.15
N ARG A 257 -1.10 -16.77 -0.24
CA ARG A 257 -1.69 -17.93 0.43
C ARG A 257 -0.60 -18.85 0.94
N ASN A 258 -0.81 -19.44 2.10
CA ASN A 258 0.04 -20.50 2.60
C ASN A 258 -0.75 -21.67 3.19
N GLY A 259 -0.09 -22.81 3.27
CA GLY A 259 -0.59 -24.06 3.82
C GLY A 259 0.60 -24.94 4.14
N PHE A 260 0.45 -25.92 5.03
CA PHE A 260 1.56 -26.77 5.44
C PHE A 260 1.18 -28.24 5.41
N VAL A 261 2.21 -29.08 5.30
CA VAL A 261 2.10 -30.54 5.41
C VAL A 261 3.15 -31.00 6.42
N THR A 262 2.79 -31.91 7.32
CA THR A 262 3.71 -32.48 8.32
C THR A 262 4.56 -33.59 7.71
N ASP A 263 5.71 -33.87 8.32
CA ASP A 263 6.56 -34.98 7.88
C ASP A 263 5.88 -36.34 8.01
N ALA A 264 4.96 -36.52 8.97
CA ALA A 264 4.16 -37.72 9.09
C ALA A 264 3.28 -37.93 7.85
N THR A 265 2.52 -36.89 7.46
CA THR A 265 1.68 -36.93 6.26
C THR A 265 2.49 -37.15 4.98
N MET A 266 3.68 -36.55 4.88
CA MET A 266 4.60 -36.79 3.77
C MET A 266 5.11 -38.23 3.72
N LYS A 267 5.38 -38.87 4.87
CA LYS A 267 5.83 -40.26 4.97
C LYS A 267 4.71 -41.26 4.65
N ASP A 268 3.50 -41.01 5.11
CA ASP A 268 2.35 -41.90 4.88
C ASP A 268 1.96 -41.96 3.39
N ASN A 269 1.98 -40.83 2.68
CA ASN A 269 1.75 -40.81 1.24
C ASN A 269 2.83 -41.54 0.43
N LYS A 270 4.11 -41.42 0.83
CA LYS A 270 5.21 -42.15 0.18
C LYS A 270 5.07 -43.67 0.32
N LYS A 271 4.45 -44.16 1.41
CA LYS A 271 4.16 -45.59 1.60
C LYS A 271 3.02 -46.10 0.70
N GLY A 272 2.10 -45.22 0.29
CA GLY A 272 0.92 -45.55 -0.52
C GLY A 272 1.13 -45.62 -2.04
N ARG A 273 2.37 -45.57 -2.56
CA ARG A 273 2.70 -45.41 -4.00
C ARG A 273 2.03 -44.20 -4.69
N GLY A 274 1.57 -43.21 -3.92
CA GLY A 274 1.01 -41.97 -4.48
C GLY A 274 2.10 -41.11 -5.13
N ASP A 275 1.74 -40.36 -6.17
CA ASP A 275 2.63 -39.39 -6.81
C ASP A 275 3.06 -38.33 -5.78
N PRO A 276 4.38 -38.16 -5.51
CA PRO A 276 4.87 -37.10 -4.63
C PRO A 276 4.39 -35.69 -5.02
N ASP A 277 4.06 -35.47 -6.30
CA ASP A 277 3.53 -34.20 -6.80
C ASP A 277 2.06 -33.94 -6.43
N SER A 278 1.32 -34.96 -6.01
CA SER A 278 -0.06 -34.82 -5.52
C SER A 278 -0.15 -34.27 -4.08
N ILE A 279 0.98 -34.18 -3.37
CA ILE A 279 1.00 -33.72 -1.98
C ILE A 279 0.95 -32.18 -1.95
N PHE A 280 -0.27 -31.67 -1.86
CA PHE A 280 -0.55 -30.24 -1.68
C PHE A 280 -1.49 -30.06 -0.48
N PRO A 281 -1.27 -29.03 0.37
CA PRO A 281 -2.16 -28.77 1.48
C PRO A 281 -3.58 -28.46 0.98
N GLN A 282 -4.57 -29.25 1.42
CA GLN A 282 -5.97 -29.08 1.01
C GLN A 282 -6.55 -27.72 1.46
N ASN A 283 -6.03 -27.16 2.56
CA ASN A 283 -6.52 -25.91 3.15
C ASN A 283 -5.48 -24.79 3.08
N MET A 284 -5.22 -24.26 1.88
CA MET A 284 -4.46 -23.02 1.74
C MET A 284 -5.28 -21.82 2.22
N GLN A 285 -4.71 -21.01 3.11
CA GLN A 285 -5.36 -19.83 3.66
C GLN A 285 -4.63 -18.56 3.24
N ARG A 286 -5.37 -17.45 3.09
CA ARG A 286 -4.76 -16.15 2.85
C ARG A 286 -3.94 -15.72 4.07
N THR A 287 -2.70 -15.32 3.82
CA THR A 287 -1.77 -14.81 4.82
C THR A 287 -1.30 -13.41 4.42
N LEU A 288 -0.85 -12.63 5.39
CA LEU A 288 -0.28 -11.29 5.18
C LEU A 288 1.24 -11.29 5.33
N LEU A 289 1.84 -12.48 5.46
CA LEU A 289 3.24 -12.68 5.78
C LEU A 289 3.83 -13.81 4.95
N ILE A 290 5.09 -13.63 4.56
CA ILE A 290 5.96 -14.67 4.02
C ILE A 290 7.09 -14.86 5.02
N ARG A 291 7.18 -16.02 5.66
CA ARG A 291 8.19 -16.28 6.70
C ARG A 291 9.48 -16.87 6.11
N ARG A 292 9.95 -16.24 5.03
CA ARG A 292 11.21 -16.56 4.34
C ARG A 292 11.80 -15.25 3.80
N GLY A 293 12.98 -14.88 4.28
CA GLY A 293 13.77 -13.74 3.75
C GLY A 293 14.86 -14.21 2.78
N ARG A 294 15.97 -13.48 2.61
CA ARG A 294 17.16 -13.89 1.82
C ARG A 294 18.08 -14.83 2.63
N GLN A 295 18.22 -14.63 3.94
CA GLN A 295 19.09 -15.36 4.86
C GLN A 295 18.33 -15.91 6.10
N PRO A 296 17.77 -17.14 6.03
CA PRO A 296 16.83 -17.63 7.04
C PRO A 296 17.47 -18.01 8.38
N GLY A 297 18.82 -18.09 8.45
CA GLY A 297 19.58 -18.48 9.64
C GLY A 297 20.00 -17.32 10.54
N LEU A 298 19.93 -16.07 10.07
CA LEU A 298 20.11 -14.90 10.94
C LEU A 298 18.75 -14.49 11.50
N HIS A 299 18.26 -15.26 12.48
CA HIS A 299 16.99 -15.00 13.19
C HIS A 299 16.88 -13.57 13.77
N ASN A 300 17.99 -12.85 13.91
CA ASN A 300 18.06 -11.49 14.40
C ASN A 300 18.02 -10.39 13.31
N VAL A 301 18.12 -10.75 12.01
CA VAL A 301 18.23 -9.78 10.91
C VAL A 301 16.96 -9.73 10.05
N GLU A 302 16.40 -10.88 9.67
CA GLU A 302 15.24 -10.95 8.78
C GLU A 302 13.99 -11.47 9.50
N TRP A 303 13.19 -10.55 10.06
CA TRP A 303 11.91 -10.88 10.68
C TRP A 303 10.75 -10.42 9.79
N PRO A 304 9.82 -11.31 9.41
CA PRO A 304 8.79 -10.96 8.44
C PRO A 304 7.81 -9.94 9.05
N ASN A 305 7.66 -8.82 8.35
CA ASN A 305 6.76 -7.73 8.74
C ASN A 305 5.64 -7.58 7.69
N PRO A 306 4.35 -7.52 8.08
CA PRO A 306 3.27 -7.38 7.09
C PRO A 306 3.40 -6.11 6.24
N LEU A 307 3.99 -5.05 6.79
CA LEU A 307 4.21 -3.79 6.07
C LEU A 307 5.17 -3.94 4.90
N ALA A 308 6.11 -4.90 4.94
CA ALA A 308 7.05 -5.12 3.86
C ALA A 308 6.34 -5.51 2.53
N ILE A 309 5.21 -6.22 2.65
CA ILE A 309 4.35 -6.58 1.51
C ILE A 309 3.28 -5.51 1.30
N ALA A 310 2.67 -5.00 2.37
CA ALA A 310 1.50 -4.14 2.30
C ALA A 310 1.80 -2.69 1.88
N ASP A 311 2.95 -2.15 2.30
CA ASP A 311 3.36 -0.79 1.95
C ASP A 311 4.05 -0.72 0.59
N SER A 312 4.52 -1.85 0.06
CA SER A 312 5.27 -1.93 -1.20
C SER A 312 4.35 -1.87 -2.42
N PRO A 313 4.40 -0.79 -3.22
CA PRO A 313 3.62 -0.70 -4.47
C PRO A 313 4.18 -1.60 -5.58
N PHE A 314 5.49 -1.92 -5.52
CA PHE A 314 6.13 -2.77 -6.52
C PHE A 314 6.30 -4.20 -6.02
N PHE A 315 5.83 -5.14 -6.83
CA PHE A 315 6.18 -6.55 -6.75
C PHE A 315 7.12 -6.88 -7.89
N THR A 316 8.32 -7.41 -7.59
CA THR A 316 9.35 -7.67 -8.60
C THR A 316 9.71 -9.13 -8.62
N ILE A 317 9.92 -9.69 -9.82
CA ILE A 317 10.49 -11.02 -10.01
C ILE A 317 11.83 -10.90 -10.73
N GLN A 318 12.79 -11.73 -10.35
CA GLN A 318 14.06 -11.89 -11.03
C GLN A 318 14.21 -13.32 -11.53
N PHE A 319 14.59 -13.48 -12.80
CA PHE A 319 14.71 -14.79 -13.41
C PHE A 319 15.66 -14.78 -14.62
N PRO A 320 16.31 -15.92 -14.91
CA PRO A 320 17.09 -16.11 -16.13
C PRO A 320 16.18 -16.25 -17.35
N THR A 321 16.45 -15.50 -18.43
CA THR A 321 15.69 -15.66 -19.69
C THR A 321 16.42 -15.11 -20.92
N THR A 322 16.12 -15.72 -22.08
CA THR A 322 16.57 -15.20 -23.38
C THR A 322 15.78 -13.95 -23.78
N ALA A 323 16.34 -13.13 -24.66
CA ALA A 323 15.64 -11.95 -25.17
C ALA A 323 14.35 -12.32 -25.92
N GLU A 324 14.32 -13.47 -26.61
CA GLU A 324 13.15 -13.97 -27.34
C GLU A 324 12.01 -14.40 -26.41
N ASN A 325 12.32 -15.12 -25.32
CA ASN A 325 11.33 -15.50 -24.32
C ASN A 325 10.76 -14.26 -23.63
N LEU A 326 11.62 -13.31 -23.27
CA LEU A 326 11.20 -12.03 -22.70
C LEU A 326 10.30 -11.24 -23.67
N TYR A 327 10.67 -11.15 -24.95
CA TYR A 327 9.84 -10.52 -25.98
C TYR A 327 8.45 -11.16 -26.07
N THR A 328 8.38 -12.49 -26.03
CA THR A 328 7.12 -13.25 -26.03
C THR A 328 6.27 -12.91 -24.81
N MET A 329 6.86 -12.93 -23.60
CA MET A 329 6.15 -12.58 -22.36
C MET A 329 5.60 -11.15 -22.40
N LEU A 330 6.43 -10.17 -22.75
CA LEU A 330 6.02 -8.76 -22.82
C LEU A 330 4.94 -8.54 -23.88
N SER A 331 5.02 -9.24 -25.02
CA SER A 331 3.99 -9.20 -26.06
C SER A 331 2.64 -9.68 -25.56
N ARG A 332 2.61 -10.79 -24.80
CA ARG A 332 1.38 -11.31 -24.20
C ARG A 332 0.82 -10.40 -23.12
N PHE A 333 1.69 -9.81 -22.29
CA PHE A 333 1.25 -8.78 -21.33
C PHE A 333 0.60 -7.60 -22.01
N LYS A 334 1.21 -7.04 -23.07
CA LYS A 334 0.63 -5.91 -23.79
C LYS A 334 -0.71 -6.29 -24.42
N ALA A 335 -0.76 -7.40 -25.14
CA ALA A 335 -1.95 -7.84 -25.88
C ALA A 335 -3.16 -8.06 -24.97
N ARG A 336 -2.93 -8.59 -23.75
CA ARG A 336 -4.03 -8.89 -22.82
C ARG A 336 -4.35 -7.73 -21.93
N THR A 337 -3.38 -7.06 -21.34
CA THR A 337 -3.65 -6.09 -20.27
C THR A 337 -3.79 -4.65 -20.76
N SER A 338 -3.31 -4.34 -21.98
CA SER A 338 -3.17 -2.99 -22.52
C SER A 338 -2.37 -2.02 -21.63
N ILE A 339 -1.63 -2.53 -20.63
CA ILE A 339 -0.83 -1.70 -19.71
C ILE A 339 0.38 -1.06 -20.40
N SER A 340 0.94 -0.05 -19.74
CA SER A 340 2.24 0.51 -20.13
C SER A 340 3.35 -0.50 -19.85
N ILE A 341 4.25 -0.69 -20.82
CA ILE A 341 5.47 -1.47 -20.68
C ILE A 341 6.63 -0.50 -20.91
N GLU A 342 7.50 -0.44 -19.93
CA GLU A 342 8.64 0.49 -19.87
C GLU A 342 9.92 -0.32 -19.68
N PHE A 343 11.04 0.17 -20.18
CA PHE A 343 12.36 -0.34 -19.82
C PHE A 343 13.12 0.70 -19.02
N ALA A 344 13.83 0.24 -17.99
CA ALA A 344 14.63 1.09 -17.12
C ALA A 344 15.71 0.25 -16.42
N SER A 345 16.88 0.85 -16.19
CA SER A 345 17.93 0.27 -15.34
C SER A 345 17.65 0.66 -13.89
N MET A 346 17.27 -0.28 -13.03
CA MET A 346 16.88 0.00 -11.64
C MET A 346 17.76 -0.74 -10.64
N PRO A 347 18.96 -0.24 -10.28
CA PRO A 347 19.79 -0.88 -9.26
C PRO A 347 19.02 -1.04 -7.93
N VAL A 348 19.32 -2.12 -7.20
CA VAL A 348 18.68 -2.44 -5.92
C VAL A 348 19.40 -1.74 -4.78
N VAL A 349 18.63 -1.14 -3.87
CA VAL A 349 19.10 -0.66 -2.56
C VAL A 349 18.24 -1.28 -1.48
N ASP A 350 18.87 -1.89 -0.48
CA ASP A 350 18.16 -2.59 0.59
C ASP A 350 17.63 -1.63 1.67
N VAL A 351 16.32 -1.66 1.87
CA VAL A 351 15.56 -0.95 2.92
C VAL A 351 14.70 -1.99 3.65
N LEU A 352 15.36 -3.08 4.06
CA LEU A 352 14.69 -4.29 4.52
C LEU A 352 13.89 -4.06 5.80
N PHE A 353 12.68 -4.63 5.83
CA PHE A 353 11.89 -4.75 7.04
C PHE A 353 12.39 -5.94 7.85
N GLY A 354 13.19 -5.65 8.87
CA GLY A 354 13.65 -6.66 9.83
C GLY A 354 12.86 -6.62 11.14
N ARG A 355 13.56 -6.94 12.24
CA ARG A 355 13.02 -6.80 13.61
C ARG A 355 12.61 -5.36 13.93
N HIS A 356 13.30 -4.38 13.35
CA HIS A 356 13.04 -2.97 13.51
C HIS A 356 12.42 -2.38 12.25
N ASN A 357 11.49 -1.46 12.42
CA ASN A 357 10.91 -0.70 11.31
C ASN A 357 12.03 0.13 10.64
N PRO A 358 12.22 0.08 9.31
CA PRO A 358 13.18 0.95 8.63
C PRO A 358 12.83 2.44 8.79
N TYR A 359 11.56 2.75 8.98
CA TYR A 359 11.09 4.12 9.09
C TYR A 359 11.19 4.67 10.52
N HIS A 360 11.38 6.00 10.62
CA HIS A 360 11.30 6.80 11.85
C HIS A 360 12.08 6.21 13.03
N ARG A 361 13.26 5.65 12.77
CA ARG A 361 14.15 5.09 13.80
C ARG A 361 14.63 6.13 14.81
N TRP A 362 14.58 7.41 14.43
CA TRP A 362 14.91 8.56 15.27
C TRP A 362 13.78 8.98 16.21
N ALA A 363 12.55 8.49 16.03
CA ALA A 363 11.39 8.86 16.85
C ALA A 363 11.33 8.01 18.13
N ILE A 364 12.36 8.10 18.99
CA ILE A 364 12.48 7.30 20.21
C ILE A 364 12.31 8.19 21.45
N LYS A 365 11.53 7.72 22.42
CA LYS A 365 11.42 8.30 23.75
C LYS A 365 11.31 7.18 24.78
N GLU A 366 12.08 7.25 25.88
CA GLU A 366 12.06 6.25 26.96
C GLU A 366 12.21 4.79 26.46
N ASN A 367 13.16 4.55 25.53
CA ASN A 367 13.39 3.25 24.87
C ASN A 367 12.19 2.69 24.06
N ARG A 368 11.19 3.52 23.76
CA ARG A 368 10.07 3.17 22.90
C ARG A 368 10.12 3.94 21.59
N GLN A 369 10.00 3.20 20.48
CA GLN A 369 9.77 3.81 19.17
C GLN A 369 8.32 4.33 19.10
N LEU A 370 8.18 5.65 18.94
CA LEU A 370 6.91 6.33 18.73
C LEU A 370 6.60 6.42 17.24
N VAL A 371 5.33 6.67 16.91
CA VAL A 371 4.97 7.04 15.53
C VAL A 371 5.55 8.44 15.24
N PRO A 372 5.93 8.76 13.98
CA PRO A 372 6.58 10.03 13.66
C PRO A 372 5.70 11.26 13.92
N THR A 373 4.38 11.07 14.00
CA THR A 373 3.37 12.10 14.29
C THR A 373 2.88 12.09 15.74
N ASP A 374 3.53 11.34 16.63
CA ASP A 374 3.19 11.36 18.05
C ASP A 374 3.51 12.73 18.64
N TYR A 375 2.60 13.32 19.41
CA TYR A 375 2.82 14.63 20.05
C TYR A 375 3.95 14.62 21.08
N GLU A 376 4.44 13.45 21.48
CA GLU A 376 5.62 13.30 22.32
C GLU A 376 6.90 12.94 21.55
N ALA A 377 6.83 12.74 20.23
CA ALA A 377 8.02 12.51 19.41
C ALA A 377 8.87 13.79 19.33
N PRO A 378 10.20 13.75 19.55
CA PRO A 378 11.02 14.96 19.71
C PRO A 378 10.83 16.01 18.62
N VAL A 379 11.07 15.63 17.36
CA VAL A 379 10.97 16.56 16.21
C VAL A 379 9.52 17.04 15.98
N TYR A 380 8.54 16.16 16.17
CA TYR A 380 7.15 16.49 15.88
C TYR A 380 6.52 17.36 16.98
N SER A 381 6.87 17.12 18.23
CA SER A 381 6.51 17.95 19.38
C SER A 381 6.96 19.40 19.16
N ASP A 382 8.21 19.60 18.72
CA ASP A 382 8.74 20.95 18.45
C ASP A 382 7.99 21.63 17.31
N PHE A 383 7.73 20.90 16.22
CA PHE A 383 6.92 21.39 15.10
C PHE A 383 5.50 21.82 15.53
N ILE A 384 4.80 20.97 16.27
CA ILE A 384 3.44 21.24 16.74
C ILE A 384 3.41 22.43 17.72
N ASN A 385 4.35 22.49 18.67
CA ASN A 385 4.38 23.56 19.66
C ASN A 385 4.81 24.90 19.05
N LYS A 386 5.64 24.88 17.99
CA LYS A 386 6.02 26.08 17.23
C LYS A 386 4.84 26.66 16.45
N LEU A 387 4.12 25.84 15.69
CA LEU A 387 3.02 26.32 14.85
C LEU A 387 1.74 26.60 15.63
N TRP A 388 1.44 25.74 16.58
CA TRP A 388 0.19 25.75 17.31
C TRP A 388 0.49 25.61 18.79
N PRO A 389 1.02 26.64 19.48
CA PRO A 389 1.19 26.58 20.92
C PRO A 389 -0.17 26.39 21.59
N ARG A 390 -0.15 25.75 22.77
CA ARG A 390 -1.38 25.53 23.52
C ARG A 390 -1.86 26.86 24.10
N VAL A 391 -3.01 27.33 23.64
CA VAL A 391 -3.64 28.57 24.12
C VAL A 391 -5.05 28.22 24.56
N LEU A 392 -5.42 28.56 25.80
CA LEU A 392 -6.76 28.31 26.31
C LEU A 392 -7.67 29.48 25.95
N ASP A 393 -8.82 29.18 25.35
CA ASP A 393 -9.88 30.15 25.12
C ASP A 393 -10.59 30.54 26.44
N SER A 394 -11.52 31.50 26.37
CA SER A 394 -12.32 31.96 27.52
C SER A 394 -13.16 30.86 28.18
N LYS A 395 -13.33 29.71 27.52
CA LYS A 395 -14.05 28.53 28.02
C LYS A 395 -13.10 27.43 28.50
N GLY A 396 -11.79 27.69 28.54
CA GLY A 396 -10.76 26.74 28.96
C GLY A 396 -10.44 25.65 27.92
N ASN A 397 -10.89 25.78 26.68
CA ASN A 397 -10.56 24.85 25.59
C ASN A 397 -9.29 25.29 24.87
N ASP A 398 -8.50 24.34 24.37
CA ASP A 398 -7.35 24.66 23.53
C ASP A 398 -7.81 25.21 22.17
N ALA A 399 -7.61 26.51 21.95
CA ALA A 399 -8.02 27.25 20.76
C ALA A 399 -7.39 26.71 19.46
N ASN A 400 -6.23 26.06 19.58
CA ASN A 400 -5.52 25.46 18.44
C ASN A 400 -5.74 23.95 18.30
N ARG A 401 -6.60 23.35 19.13
CA ARG A 401 -6.86 21.90 19.12
C ARG A 401 -7.29 21.38 17.75
N GLU A 402 -8.20 22.11 17.09
CA GLU A 402 -8.74 21.72 15.79
C GLU A 402 -7.63 21.68 14.73
N ARG A 403 -6.85 22.75 14.63
CA ARG A 403 -5.72 22.86 13.69
C ARG A 403 -4.65 21.79 13.92
N ARG A 404 -4.28 21.54 15.19
CA ARG A 404 -3.36 20.45 15.56
C ARG A 404 -3.88 19.11 15.04
N PHE A 405 -5.16 18.83 15.26
CA PHE A 405 -5.77 17.59 14.79
C PHE A 405 -5.82 17.51 13.27
N ALA A 406 -6.22 18.59 12.59
CA ALA A 406 -6.37 18.66 11.14
C ALA A 406 -5.05 18.39 10.41
N PHE A 407 -3.98 19.11 10.77
CA PHE A 407 -2.68 18.95 10.13
C PHE A 407 -2.04 17.60 10.48
N THR A 408 -2.14 17.14 11.73
CA THR A 408 -1.67 15.80 12.07
C THR A 408 -2.42 14.73 11.28
N TYR A 409 -3.73 14.85 11.12
CA TYR A 409 -4.53 13.94 10.31
C TYR A 409 -4.08 13.91 8.84
N LEU A 410 -3.84 15.08 8.22
CA LEU A 410 -3.40 15.16 6.82
C LEU A 410 -1.99 14.58 6.63
N ILE A 411 -1.08 14.81 7.57
CA ILE A 411 0.26 14.22 7.54
C ILE A 411 0.19 12.69 7.73
N GLU A 412 -0.62 12.20 8.68
CA GLU A 412 -0.88 10.77 8.84
C GLU A 412 -1.53 10.17 7.59
N ALA A 413 -2.37 10.95 6.91
CA ALA A 413 -2.99 10.54 5.66
C ALA A 413 -1.96 10.36 4.54
N LEU A 414 -1.02 11.30 4.36
CA LEU A 414 0.10 11.12 3.44
C LEU A 414 0.89 9.84 3.78
N ILE A 415 1.29 9.67 5.05
CA ILE A 415 2.06 8.52 5.51
C ILE A 415 1.31 7.19 5.25
N SER A 416 -0.02 7.19 5.28
CA SER A 416 -0.82 5.98 5.03
C SER A 416 -0.76 5.44 3.59
N ARG A 417 -0.16 6.17 2.63
CA ARG A 417 0.04 5.70 1.24
C ARG A 417 1.22 4.74 1.07
N GLY A 418 1.83 4.31 2.18
CA GLY A 418 2.85 3.27 2.18
C GLY A 418 4.21 3.79 1.71
N ALA A 419 4.99 2.91 1.10
CA ALA A 419 6.39 3.14 0.79
C ALA A 419 6.62 4.33 -0.16
N VAL A 420 5.68 4.56 -1.07
CA VAL A 420 5.64 5.74 -1.97
C VAL A 420 5.93 7.04 -1.22
N VAL A 421 5.39 7.17 0.00
CA VAL A 421 5.58 8.34 0.87
C VAL A 421 6.66 8.10 1.92
N LYS A 422 6.60 6.96 2.61
CA LYS A 422 7.46 6.65 3.76
C LYS A 422 8.94 6.62 3.39
N ASP A 423 9.29 6.10 2.21
CA ASP A 423 10.69 6.05 1.76
C ASP A 423 11.28 7.45 1.59
N GLN A 424 10.48 8.42 1.14
CA GLN A 424 10.96 9.77 0.89
C GLN A 424 11.11 10.60 2.17
N ILE A 425 10.19 10.45 3.14
CA ILE A 425 10.10 11.36 4.28
C ILE A 425 10.46 10.74 5.63
N LEU A 426 10.51 9.40 5.77
CA LEU A 426 10.69 8.74 7.07
C LEU A 426 11.98 7.93 7.22
N LEU A 427 12.78 7.72 6.16
CA LEU A 427 14.04 6.99 6.25
C LEU A 427 15.14 7.78 6.97
N ASP A 428 15.15 9.10 6.80
CA ASP A 428 16.09 10.02 7.43
C ASP A 428 15.34 11.12 8.19
N VAL A 429 15.86 11.48 9.37
CA VAL A 429 15.33 12.58 10.18
C VAL A 429 15.44 13.92 9.45
N GLN A 430 16.47 14.13 8.62
CA GLN A 430 16.63 15.37 7.86
C GLN A 430 15.54 15.52 6.80
N CYS A 431 15.15 14.43 6.12
CA CYS A 431 14.01 14.44 5.20
C CYS A 431 12.71 14.81 5.91
N TRP A 432 12.48 14.24 7.11
CA TRP A 432 11.33 14.57 7.93
C TRP A 432 11.30 16.04 8.37
N ILE A 433 12.43 16.55 8.89
CA ILE A 433 12.57 17.96 9.29
C ILE A 433 12.30 18.88 8.11
N ARG A 434 12.90 18.61 6.94
CA ARG A 434 12.71 19.40 5.72
C ARG A 434 11.24 19.44 5.30
N PHE A 435 10.56 18.30 5.33
CA PHE A 435 9.13 18.22 5.03
C PHE A 435 8.30 19.08 5.99
N LEU A 436 8.54 18.99 7.29
CA LEU A 436 7.85 19.82 8.30
C LEU A 436 8.17 21.31 8.19
N GLN A 437 9.40 21.67 7.80
CA GLN A 437 9.81 23.05 7.57
C GLN A 437 9.06 23.68 6.39
N ILE A 438 8.79 22.92 5.32
CA ILE A 438 7.98 23.38 4.19
C ILE A 438 6.56 23.70 4.66
N ILE A 439 5.93 22.80 5.42
CA ILE A 439 4.61 23.04 6.01
C ILE A 439 4.65 24.29 6.90
N THR A 440 5.69 24.43 7.74
CA THR A 440 5.87 25.59 8.61
C THR A 440 5.96 26.90 7.83
N HIS A 441 6.73 26.91 6.74
CA HIS A 441 6.91 28.08 5.88
C HIS A 441 5.58 28.52 5.26
N TYR A 442 4.86 27.61 4.59
CA TYR A 442 3.60 27.96 3.93
C TYR A 442 2.49 28.31 4.91
N TYR A 443 2.45 27.67 6.07
CA TYR A 443 1.46 27.98 7.10
C TYR A 443 1.67 29.39 7.70
N LEU A 444 2.91 29.76 8.04
CA LEU A 444 3.21 31.03 8.70
C LEU A 444 3.34 32.21 7.74
N ASN A 445 3.90 32.01 6.55
CA ASN A 445 4.30 33.10 5.66
C ASN A 445 3.38 33.28 4.45
N VAL A 446 2.48 32.33 4.17
CA VAL A 446 1.59 32.39 2.99
C VAL A 446 0.13 32.44 3.44
N ASP A 447 -0.49 31.30 3.77
CA ASP A 447 -1.87 31.23 4.26
C ASP A 447 -2.14 29.84 4.87
N ALA A 448 -2.67 29.82 6.10
CA ALA A 448 -2.96 28.59 6.84
C ALA A 448 -4.00 27.68 6.15
N LYS A 449 -5.09 28.26 5.63
CA LYS A 449 -6.15 27.51 4.93
C LYS A 449 -5.67 26.99 3.58
N MET A 450 -4.84 27.77 2.87
CA MET A 450 -4.23 27.30 1.62
C MET A 450 -3.27 26.14 1.87
N CYS A 451 -2.48 26.20 2.95
CA CYS A 451 -1.55 25.14 3.31
C CYS A 451 -2.30 23.83 3.65
N GLU A 452 -3.38 23.91 4.42
CA GLU A 452 -4.24 22.75 4.72
C GLU A 452 -4.80 22.12 3.42
N ALA A 453 -5.35 22.94 2.54
CA ALA A 453 -5.95 22.47 1.30
C ALA A 453 -4.89 21.98 0.28
N ALA A 454 -3.66 22.52 0.31
CA ALA A 454 -2.54 22.01 -0.47
C ALA A 454 -2.12 20.60 -0.05
N LEU A 455 -2.15 20.29 1.26
CA LEU A 455 -1.90 18.94 1.75
C LEU A 455 -3.00 17.96 1.31
N GLU A 456 -4.26 18.41 1.24
CA GLU A 456 -5.36 17.61 0.70
C GLU A 456 -5.18 17.33 -0.81
N ASP A 457 -4.81 18.33 -1.59
CA ASP A 457 -4.50 18.14 -3.01
C ASP A 457 -3.34 17.19 -3.23
N LEU A 458 -2.30 17.29 -2.40
CA LEU A 458 -1.16 16.38 -2.46
C LEU A 458 -1.61 14.92 -2.23
N ILE A 459 -2.55 14.68 -1.32
CA ILE A 459 -3.14 13.36 -1.09
C ILE A 459 -3.88 12.88 -2.35
N HIS A 460 -4.75 13.71 -2.92
CA HIS A 460 -5.49 13.36 -4.14
C HIS A 460 -4.56 13.12 -5.34
N MET A 461 -3.48 13.90 -5.44
CA MET A 461 -2.46 13.78 -6.46
C MET A 461 -1.75 12.43 -6.36
N ILE A 462 -1.34 12.01 -5.15
CA ILE A 462 -0.70 10.71 -4.93
C ILE A 462 -1.65 9.56 -5.27
N ASP A 463 -2.93 9.67 -4.89
CA ASP A 463 -3.92 8.60 -5.14
C ASP A 463 -4.25 8.45 -6.63
N GLY A 464 -4.26 9.56 -7.39
CA GLY A 464 -4.66 9.60 -8.79
C GLY A 464 -3.56 9.29 -9.81
N ARG A 465 -2.27 9.35 -9.42
CA ARG A 465 -1.16 9.30 -10.38
C ARG A 465 -0.47 7.94 -10.48
N LYS A 466 0.10 7.70 -11.67
CA LYS A 466 0.91 6.50 -11.96
C LYS A 466 2.36 6.65 -11.54
N ARG A 467 2.91 7.87 -11.59
CA ARG A 467 4.28 8.19 -11.22
C ARG A 467 4.26 9.33 -10.22
N ILE A 468 5.05 9.18 -9.17
CA ILE A 468 5.13 10.15 -8.08
C ILE A 468 6.59 10.53 -7.95
N GLY A 469 6.88 11.81 -8.20
CA GLY A 469 8.21 12.37 -8.01
C GLY A 469 8.49 12.69 -6.54
N ALA A 470 9.41 13.64 -6.31
CA ALA A 470 9.71 14.13 -4.98
C ALA A 470 8.49 14.81 -4.32
N ILE A 471 7.99 14.24 -3.22
CA ILE A 471 6.78 14.71 -2.53
C ILE A 471 6.91 16.16 -2.06
N TYR A 472 8.09 16.54 -1.56
CA TYR A 472 8.32 17.89 -1.10
C TYR A 472 8.27 18.91 -2.24
N LYS A 473 8.76 18.58 -3.43
CA LYS A 473 8.65 19.43 -4.62
C LYS A 473 7.20 19.58 -5.07
N CYS A 474 6.46 18.47 -5.06
CA CYS A 474 5.03 18.47 -5.38
C CYS A 474 4.27 19.39 -4.42
N LEU A 475 4.55 19.31 -3.11
CA LEU A 475 3.93 20.18 -2.11
C LEU A 475 4.23 21.67 -2.38
N VAL A 476 5.49 22.02 -2.62
CA VAL A 476 5.91 23.40 -2.96
C VAL A 476 5.15 23.90 -4.19
N LYS A 477 5.12 23.12 -5.28
CA LYS A 477 4.45 23.49 -6.54
C LYS A 477 2.94 23.65 -6.37
N ILE A 478 2.27 22.77 -5.61
CA ILE A 478 0.85 22.89 -5.29
C ILE A 478 0.58 24.16 -4.49
N CYS A 479 1.38 24.42 -3.45
CA CYS A 479 1.25 25.63 -2.64
C CYS A 479 1.41 26.91 -3.48
N ASP A 480 2.45 26.98 -4.31
CA ASP A 480 2.73 28.12 -5.18
C ASP A 480 1.60 28.35 -6.20
N THR A 481 1.07 27.27 -6.77
CA THR A 481 -0.05 27.33 -7.73
C THR A 481 -1.33 27.82 -7.06
N ARG A 482 -1.65 27.32 -5.86
CA ARG A 482 -2.80 27.77 -5.08
C ARG A 482 -2.70 29.24 -4.69
N HIS A 483 -1.50 29.67 -4.28
CA HIS A 483 -1.24 31.06 -3.93
C HIS A 483 -1.45 31.99 -5.13
N LYS A 484 -0.88 31.65 -6.30
CA LYS A 484 -1.06 32.40 -7.55
C LYS A 484 -2.53 32.52 -7.94
N ASN A 485 -3.30 31.44 -7.81
CA ASN A 485 -4.69 31.37 -8.26
C ASN A 485 -5.73 31.76 -7.18
N ARG A 486 -5.31 32.13 -5.97
CA ARG A 486 -6.18 32.47 -4.82
C ARG A 486 -7.26 31.40 -4.53
N LEU A 487 -6.91 30.13 -4.66
CA LEU A 487 -7.84 29.01 -4.45
C LEU A 487 -8.01 28.71 -2.95
N ALA A 488 -9.00 29.36 -2.32
CA ALA A 488 -9.40 29.06 -0.95
C ALA A 488 -10.06 27.68 -0.87
N GLY A 489 -9.63 26.85 0.09
CA GLY A 489 -10.26 25.56 0.40
C GLY A 489 -11.33 25.66 1.48
N GLY A 490 -12.13 24.59 1.64
CA GLY A 490 -13.16 24.47 2.67
C GLY A 490 -14.59 24.52 2.12
N LEU A 491 -15.56 24.55 3.03
CA LEU A 491 -16.98 24.71 2.69
C LEU A 491 -17.29 26.19 2.42
N THR A 492 -18.14 26.43 1.43
CA THR A 492 -18.78 27.74 1.21
C THR A 492 -19.75 28.06 2.35
N GLU A 493 -20.10 29.35 2.51
CA GLU A 493 -21.11 29.74 3.49
C GLU A 493 -22.46 29.10 3.23
N ASP A 494 -22.83 28.94 1.96
CA ASP A 494 -24.10 28.32 1.57
C ASP A 494 -24.13 26.83 1.94
N GLU A 495 -23.05 26.08 1.69
CA GLU A 495 -22.93 24.68 2.15
C GLU A 495 -23.02 24.57 3.68
N LEU A 496 -22.41 25.50 4.41
CA LEU A 496 -22.51 25.52 5.87
C LEU A 496 -23.95 25.81 6.33
N ARG A 497 -24.64 26.77 5.70
CA ARG A 497 -26.06 27.08 5.97
C ARG A 497 -26.98 25.91 5.63
N GLU A 498 -26.68 25.15 4.59
CA GLU A 498 -27.41 23.94 4.21
C GLU A 498 -27.17 22.76 5.17
N GLY A 499 -26.19 22.86 6.06
CA GLY A 499 -25.90 21.89 7.10
C GLY A 499 -24.87 20.82 6.71
N TYR A 500 -24.07 21.08 5.68
CA TYR A 500 -22.93 20.25 5.32
C TYR A 500 -21.80 20.37 6.35
N GLN A 501 -21.10 19.26 6.55
CA GLN A 501 -19.97 19.16 7.46
C GLN A 501 -18.84 18.37 6.78
N ARG A 502 -17.60 18.78 7.05
CA ARG A 502 -16.42 18.02 6.63
C ARG A 502 -16.17 16.90 7.63
N VAL A 503 -16.28 15.65 7.19
CA VAL A 503 -16.12 14.47 8.04
C VAL A 503 -14.91 13.67 7.59
N ARG A 504 -14.00 13.44 8.53
CA ARG A 504 -12.80 12.63 8.31
C ARG A 504 -13.15 11.15 8.23
N LYS A 505 -12.54 10.44 7.29
CA LYS A 505 -12.87 9.06 6.98
C LYS A 505 -11.63 8.17 6.99
N ILE A 506 -11.73 7.03 7.65
CA ILE A 506 -10.68 6.01 7.71
C ILE A 506 -11.19 4.72 7.08
N VAL A 507 -10.36 4.10 6.26
CA VAL A 507 -10.60 2.78 5.69
C VAL A 507 -9.67 1.78 6.37
N PHE A 508 -10.26 0.81 7.06
CA PHE A 508 -9.54 -0.33 7.60
C PHE A 508 -9.50 -1.45 6.59
N THR A 509 -8.29 -1.89 6.27
CA THR A 509 -8.01 -3.07 5.46
C THR A 509 -7.32 -4.14 6.31
N PRO A 510 -7.25 -5.40 5.86
CA PRO A 510 -6.48 -6.42 6.56
C PRO A 510 -5.02 -6.01 6.83
N THR A 511 -4.42 -5.24 5.93
CA THR A 511 -3.00 -4.89 6.02
C THR A 511 -2.73 -3.46 6.48
N ARG A 512 -3.57 -2.49 6.14
CA ARG A 512 -3.33 -1.05 6.31
C ARG A 512 -4.50 -0.30 6.93
N ILE A 513 -4.19 0.84 7.53
CA ILE A 513 -5.15 1.89 7.91
C ILE A 513 -4.95 3.03 6.90
N ILE A 514 -5.94 3.26 6.04
CA ILE A 514 -5.88 4.27 4.98
C ILE A 514 -6.75 5.45 5.39
N TYR A 515 -6.18 6.64 5.40
CA TYR A 515 -6.92 7.86 5.76
C TYR A 515 -7.40 8.51 4.49
N ILE A 516 -8.65 8.93 4.43
CA ILE A 516 -9.20 9.64 3.28
C ILE A 516 -9.21 11.12 3.61
N ALA A 517 -8.94 11.97 2.61
CA ALA A 517 -9.12 13.41 2.76
C ALA A 517 -10.55 13.70 3.27
N PRO A 518 -10.77 14.73 4.10
CA PRO A 518 -12.08 14.98 4.71
C PRO A 518 -13.17 15.13 3.62
N GLU A 519 -14.24 14.33 3.73
CA GLU A 519 -15.37 14.34 2.78
C GLU A 519 -16.43 15.35 3.23
N THR A 520 -16.99 16.11 2.30
CA THR A 520 -18.17 16.95 2.54
C THR A 520 -19.43 16.08 2.55
N LEU A 521 -20.16 16.08 3.67
CA LEU A 521 -21.36 15.27 3.85
C LEU A 521 -22.46 16.08 4.54
N MET A 522 -23.72 15.79 4.20
CA MET A 522 -24.86 16.30 4.96
C MET A 522 -24.77 15.82 6.41
N GLY A 523 -24.94 16.74 7.36
CA GLY A 523 -24.88 16.43 8.78
C GLY A 523 -25.94 15.40 9.22
N ASN A 524 -25.65 14.73 10.33
CA ASN A 524 -26.64 13.94 11.06
C ASN A 524 -26.76 14.43 12.52
N ARG A 525 -27.75 13.93 13.25
CA ARG A 525 -28.03 14.35 14.64
C ARG A 525 -26.81 14.22 15.55
N VAL A 526 -26.02 13.16 15.36
CA VAL A 526 -24.85 12.88 16.19
C VAL A 526 -23.70 13.84 15.86
N LEU A 527 -23.36 14.01 14.58
CA LEU A 527 -22.29 14.90 14.13
C LEU A 527 -22.56 16.35 14.58
N ARG A 528 -23.78 16.85 14.38
CA ARG A 528 -24.17 18.20 14.81
C ARG A 528 -24.01 18.44 16.30
N LYS A 529 -24.29 17.44 17.14
CA LYS A 529 -24.25 17.58 18.60
C LYS A 529 -22.85 17.36 19.18
N TYR A 530 -22.10 16.42 18.62
CA TYR A 530 -20.88 15.90 19.26
C TYR A 530 -19.59 16.22 18.49
N ASP A 531 -19.67 16.71 17.25
CA ASP A 531 -18.52 16.87 16.35
C ASP A 531 -18.48 18.24 15.63
N SER A 532 -18.83 19.30 16.34
CA SER A 532 -18.85 20.67 15.80
C SER A 532 -17.53 21.15 15.19
N ASP A 533 -16.40 20.58 15.62
CA ASP A 533 -15.04 20.90 15.15
C ASP A 533 -14.45 19.80 14.24
N GLY A 534 -15.20 18.73 13.94
CA GLY A 534 -14.74 17.60 13.14
C GLY A 534 -13.63 16.75 13.76
N THR A 535 -13.25 16.98 15.02
CA THR A 535 -12.11 16.30 15.69
C THR A 535 -12.51 15.14 16.59
N LYS A 536 -13.80 14.93 16.79
CA LYS A 536 -14.35 14.03 17.81
C LYS A 536 -15.00 12.79 17.20
N ILE A 537 -15.43 12.84 15.95
CA ILE A 537 -16.05 11.70 15.25
C ILE A 537 -15.32 11.40 13.94
N LEU A 538 -15.15 10.11 13.66
CA LEU A 538 -14.60 9.59 12.41
C LEU A 538 -15.62 8.69 11.72
N ARG A 539 -15.68 8.78 10.39
CA ARG A 539 -16.36 7.79 9.57
C ARG A 539 -15.40 6.65 9.25
N ILE A 540 -15.81 5.42 9.50
CA ILE A 540 -15.01 4.22 9.25
C ILE A 540 -15.63 3.41 8.13
N ALA A 541 -14.79 2.80 7.29
CA ALA A 541 -15.18 1.75 6.36
C ALA A 541 -14.23 0.55 6.45
N PHE A 542 -14.78 -0.65 6.37
CA PHE A 542 -14.04 -1.91 6.38
C PHE A 542 -14.00 -2.47 4.94
N ARG A 543 -12.80 -2.49 4.36
CA ARG A 543 -12.55 -2.92 2.97
C ARG A 543 -11.45 -3.98 2.91
N ASP A 544 -11.40 -4.71 1.81
CA ASP A 544 -10.23 -5.53 1.50
C ASP A 544 -9.11 -4.65 0.90
N ASP A 545 -7.91 -5.20 0.71
CA ASP A 545 -6.73 -4.43 0.26
C ASP A 545 -6.87 -3.82 -1.14
N ASP A 546 -7.80 -4.34 -1.96
CA ASP A 546 -8.16 -3.79 -3.27
C ASP A 546 -9.34 -2.80 -3.20
N ASN A 547 -9.63 -2.28 -2.01
CA ASN A 547 -10.71 -1.33 -1.71
C ASN A 547 -12.14 -1.87 -1.95
N MET A 548 -12.30 -3.14 -2.25
CA MET A 548 -13.60 -3.79 -2.37
C MET A 548 -14.16 -4.19 -1.00
N LYS A 549 -15.45 -4.57 -0.94
CA LYS A 549 -16.03 -5.14 0.29
C LYS A 549 -15.30 -6.43 0.66
N MET A 550 -14.98 -6.58 1.94
CA MET A 550 -14.51 -7.87 2.47
C MET A 550 -15.61 -8.91 2.34
N ARG A 551 -15.25 -10.08 1.78
CA ARG A 551 -16.16 -11.22 1.59
C ARG A 551 -15.44 -12.50 1.98
N SER A 552 -16.11 -13.42 2.66
CA SER A 552 -15.54 -14.69 3.14
C SER A 552 -14.82 -15.47 2.04
N SER A 553 -15.41 -15.54 0.84
CA SER A 553 -14.86 -16.26 -0.31
C SER A 553 -13.51 -15.72 -0.83
N LYS A 554 -13.20 -14.44 -0.56
CA LYS A 554 -12.00 -13.77 -1.07
C LYS A 554 -11.02 -13.43 0.05
N THR A 555 -11.54 -12.82 1.12
CA THR A 555 -10.74 -12.29 2.22
C THR A 555 -10.41 -13.37 3.24
N SER A 556 -11.18 -14.46 3.33
CA SER A 556 -11.24 -15.45 4.41
C SER A 556 -11.92 -14.95 5.70
N ASP A 557 -12.73 -15.81 6.33
CA ASP A 557 -13.43 -15.49 7.58
C ASP A 557 -12.48 -15.16 8.73
N HIS A 558 -11.32 -15.83 8.77
CA HIS A 558 -10.30 -15.56 9.76
C HIS A 558 -9.78 -14.12 9.68
N LEU A 559 -9.44 -13.63 8.49
CA LEU A 559 -8.95 -12.26 8.32
C LEU A 559 -10.04 -11.22 8.53
N ILE A 560 -11.27 -11.49 8.09
CA ILE A 560 -12.42 -10.59 8.35
C ILE A 560 -12.62 -10.45 9.86
N THR A 561 -12.76 -11.57 10.57
CA THR A 561 -12.98 -11.58 12.02
C THR A 561 -11.82 -10.90 12.74
N LYS A 562 -10.57 -11.22 12.37
CA LYS A 562 -9.39 -10.60 12.97
C LYS A 562 -9.37 -9.08 12.78
N THR A 563 -9.64 -8.59 11.58
CA THR A 563 -9.59 -7.15 11.26
C THR A 563 -10.75 -6.40 11.91
N VAL A 564 -11.97 -6.88 11.73
CA VAL A 564 -13.18 -6.22 12.24
C VAL A 564 -13.19 -6.23 13.78
N SER A 565 -12.96 -7.38 14.41
CA SER A 565 -12.95 -7.48 15.88
C SER A 565 -11.84 -6.63 16.50
N LYS A 566 -10.66 -6.54 15.88
CA LYS A 566 -9.57 -5.69 16.37
C LYS A 566 -10.03 -4.23 16.51
N TYR A 567 -10.60 -3.64 15.47
CA TYR A 567 -10.92 -2.22 15.49
C TYR A 567 -12.25 -1.91 16.20
N LEU A 568 -13.24 -2.79 16.15
CA LEU A 568 -14.49 -2.60 16.91
C LEU A 568 -14.27 -2.73 18.42
N THR A 569 -13.43 -3.67 18.87
CA THR A 569 -13.15 -3.88 20.30
C THR A 569 -12.18 -2.82 20.83
N TYR A 570 -11.03 -2.65 20.20
CA TYR A 570 -9.95 -1.82 20.75
C TYR A 570 -9.95 -0.39 20.24
N GLY A 571 -10.68 -0.07 19.16
CA GLY A 571 -10.63 1.24 18.54
C GLY A 571 -9.32 1.53 17.79
N VAL A 572 -9.04 2.81 17.57
CA VAL A 572 -7.88 3.29 16.84
C VAL A 572 -7.40 4.63 17.42
N ILE A 573 -6.08 4.87 17.40
CA ILE A 573 -5.50 6.18 17.72
C ILE A 573 -5.22 6.90 16.41
N ILE A 574 -5.77 8.10 16.27
CA ILE A 574 -5.65 8.97 15.08
C ILE A 574 -5.31 10.37 15.57
N ALA A 575 -4.24 10.97 15.03
CA ALA A 575 -3.77 12.30 15.40
C ALA A 575 -3.68 12.55 16.92
N GLY A 576 -3.19 11.55 17.68
CA GLY A 576 -3.07 11.62 19.15
C GLY A 576 -4.37 11.43 19.94
N HIS A 577 -5.52 11.19 19.29
CA HIS A 577 -6.80 10.92 19.92
C HIS A 577 -7.21 9.44 19.79
N ASP A 578 -7.73 8.85 20.88
CA ASP A 578 -8.22 7.47 20.89
C ASP A 578 -9.72 7.42 20.58
N PHE A 579 -10.09 6.73 19.50
CA PHE A 579 -11.44 6.59 18.97
C PHE A 579 -11.97 5.17 19.14
N GLY A 580 -13.22 5.03 19.54
CA GLY A 580 -13.91 3.74 19.68
C GLY A 580 -15.24 3.72 18.93
N TYR A 581 -15.79 2.52 18.72
CA TYR A 581 -17.07 2.34 18.05
C TYR A 581 -18.20 3.09 18.75
N LEU A 582 -18.91 3.96 18.01
CA LEU A 582 -20.06 4.71 18.51
C LEU A 582 -21.38 4.07 18.04
N GLY A 583 -21.53 3.87 16.73
CA GLY A 583 -22.74 3.32 16.11
C GLY A 583 -22.61 3.30 14.58
N SER A 584 -23.59 2.71 13.88
CA SER A 584 -23.62 2.67 12.41
C SER A 584 -25.01 3.03 11.91
N SER A 585 -25.12 3.83 10.85
CA SER A 585 -26.39 3.99 10.14
C SER A 585 -26.71 2.74 9.31
N ASN A 586 -27.98 2.56 8.91
CA ASN A 586 -28.37 1.44 8.03
C ASN A 586 -27.59 1.43 6.71
N SER A 587 -27.33 2.61 6.14
CA SER A 587 -26.52 2.72 4.91
C SER A 587 -25.06 2.35 5.17
N GLN A 588 -24.50 2.74 6.32
CA GLN A 588 -23.14 2.36 6.69
C GLN A 588 -23.03 0.86 6.92
N MET A 589 -23.97 0.22 7.60
CA MET A 589 -23.95 -1.23 7.80
C MET A 589 -23.91 -1.99 6.48
N ARG A 590 -24.72 -1.60 5.49
CA ARG A 590 -24.69 -2.19 4.13
C ARG A 590 -23.37 -1.98 3.40
N ASP A 591 -22.62 -0.94 3.77
CA ASP A 591 -21.34 -0.61 3.18
C ASP A 591 -20.14 -0.99 4.06
N ASN A 592 -20.35 -1.85 5.07
CA ASN A 592 -19.34 -2.25 6.06
C ASN A 592 -18.71 -1.04 6.77
N GLY A 593 -19.52 -0.07 7.19
CA GLY A 593 -19.09 1.18 7.79
C GLY A 593 -19.61 1.41 9.21
N ALA A 594 -19.01 2.39 9.88
CA ALA A 594 -19.36 2.79 11.24
C ALA A 594 -18.98 4.24 11.51
N TYR A 595 -19.53 4.82 12.57
CA TYR A 595 -19.02 6.02 13.21
C TYR A 595 -18.23 5.64 14.45
N PHE A 596 -17.03 6.19 14.56
CA PHE A 596 -16.19 6.08 15.75
C PHE A 596 -16.11 7.46 16.42
N MET A 597 -16.05 7.49 17.75
CA MET A 597 -15.99 8.73 18.53
C MET A 597 -14.83 8.67 19.52
N GLN A 598 -14.25 9.84 19.82
CA GLN A 598 -13.24 9.98 20.85
C GLN A 598 -13.72 9.37 22.18
N LYS A 599 -12.97 8.43 22.73
CA LYS A 599 -13.36 7.64 23.91
C LYS A 599 -13.47 8.48 25.20
N TYR A 600 -12.53 9.40 25.39
CA TYR A 600 -12.38 10.20 26.61
C TYR A 600 -11.69 11.55 26.33
N SER A 601 -11.84 12.51 27.24
CA SER A 601 -11.06 13.77 27.25
C SER A 601 -9.69 13.58 27.91
N ARG A 602 -8.80 14.57 27.74
CA ARG A 602 -7.49 14.57 28.41
C ARG A 602 -7.62 14.60 29.94
N SER A 603 -8.60 15.35 30.47
CA SER A 603 -8.89 15.37 31.92
C SER A 603 -9.36 14.00 32.38
N GLN A 604 -10.38 13.43 31.73
CA GLN A 604 -10.92 12.11 32.09
C GLN A 604 -9.83 11.02 32.11
N LYS A 605 -8.91 11.05 31.13
CA LYS A 605 -7.74 10.15 31.13
C LYS A 605 -6.83 10.39 32.34
N LYS A 606 -6.46 11.64 32.61
CA LYS A 606 -5.57 11.99 33.72
C LYS A 606 -6.19 11.54 35.05
N ASP A 607 -7.45 11.87 35.28
CA ASP A 607 -8.17 11.56 36.51
C ASP A 607 -8.32 10.04 36.69
N PHE A 608 -8.65 9.31 35.61
CA PHE A 608 -8.72 7.85 35.67
C PHE A 608 -7.38 7.19 36.00
N LEU A 609 -6.28 7.62 35.36
CA LEU A 609 -4.96 7.05 35.60
C LEU A 609 -4.42 7.38 36.99
N ALA A 610 -4.71 8.59 37.50
CA ALA A 610 -4.36 8.96 38.87
C ALA A 610 -5.07 8.09 39.91
N ASN A 611 -6.33 7.75 39.66
CA ASN A 611 -7.16 6.97 40.57
C ASN A 611 -7.02 5.45 40.38
N ASN A 612 -6.31 4.97 39.34
CA ASN A 612 -6.17 3.55 39.03
C ASN A 612 -4.70 3.18 38.74
N PRO A 613 -3.87 2.91 39.77
CA PRO A 613 -2.45 2.61 39.61
C PRO A 613 -2.16 1.44 38.67
N ALA A 614 -2.97 0.38 38.71
CA ALA A 614 -2.84 -0.77 37.80
C ALA A 614 -3.01 -0.36 36.33
N ALA A 615 -4.01 0.49 36.04
CA ALA A 615 -4.24 1.01 34.70
C ALA A 615 -3.12 1.97 34.26
N ALA A 616 -2.52 2.73 35.19
CA ALA A 616 -1.36 3.58 34.90
C ALA A 616 -0.12 2.76 34.50
N ILE A 617 0.13 1.63 35.17
CA ILE A 617 1.21 0.70 34.81
C ILE A 617 0.95 0.09 33.42
N GLU A 618 -0.27 -0.39 33.18
CA GLU A 618 -0.63 -0.96 31.88
C GLU A 618 -0.54 0.08 30.75
N TYR A 619 -0.99 1.32 31.00
CA TYR A 619 -0.87 2.41 30.05
C TYR A 619 0.59 2.75 29.74
N LYS A 620 1.48 2.80 30.73
CA LYS A 620 2.92 3.01 30.51
C LYS A 620 3.53 1.90 29.64
N LYS A 621 3.13 0.65 29.86
CA LYS A 621 3.62 -0.51 29.09
C LYS A 621 3.09 -0.54 27.66
N SER A 622 1.81 -0.27 27.45
CA SER A 622 1.14 -0.45 26.14
C SER A 622 1.03 0.85 25.33
N GLY A 623 1.05 2.01 25.98
CA GLY A 623 0.65 3.31 25.44
C GLY A 623 -0.83 3.42 25.08
N ARG A 624 -1.68 2.50 25.57
CA ARG A 624 -3.11 2.50 25.26
C ARG A 624 -3.93 2.44 26.52
N MET A 625 -5.06 3.14 26.50
CA MET A 625 -6.07 3.00 27.54
C MET A 625 -6.81 1.67 27.39
N SER A 626 -7.35 1.17 28.50
CA SER A 626 -8.25 0.02 28.46
C SER A 626 -9.40 0.28 27.47
N HIS A 627 -9.70 -0.72 26.64
CA HIS A 627 -10.73 -0.63 25.62
C HIS A 627 -12.15 -0.44 26.20
N THR A 628 -12.34 -0.74 27.49
CA THR A 628 -13.60 -0.53 28.21
C THR A 628 -13.74 0.89 28.76
N PHE A 629 -12.66 1.68 28.81
CA PHE A 629 -12.69 3.06 29.27
C PHE A 629 -13.17 3.99 28.15
N ILE A 630 -14.49 4.07 27.99
CA ILE A 630 -15.18 4.82 26.92
C ILE A 630 -16.25 5.80 27.45
N PRO A 631 -15.95 6.66 28.43
CA PRO A 631 -16.94 7.52 29.09
C PRO A 631 -17.74 8.40 28.12
N LYS A 632 -17.08 9.04 27.15
CA LYS A 632 -17.76 9.91 26.17
C LYS A 632 -18.73 9.15 25.28
N ILE A 633 -18.35 7.95 24.84
CA ILE A 633 -19.20 7.11 23.98
C ILE A 633 -20.43 6.64 24.75
N ARG A 634 -20.25 6.22 26.02
CA ARG A 634 -21.36 5.82 26.89
C ARG A 634 -22.33 6.97 27.13
N GLU A 635 -21.82 8.15 27.44
CA GLU A 635 -22.63 9.36 27.62
C GLU A 635 -23.40 9.71 26.34
N ALA A 636 -22.72 9.71 25.18
CA ALA A 636 -23.36 9.95 23.90
C ALA A 636 -24.48 8.95 23.61
N ARG A 637 -24.25 7.64 23.80
CA ARG A 637 -25.28 6.60 23.59
C ARG A 637 -26.49 6.79 24.49
N LYS A 638 -26.28 7.06 25.78
CA LYS A 638 -27.37 7.33 26.74
C LYS A 638 -28.20 8.55 26.33
N ALA A 639 -27.55 9.59 25.82
CA ALA A 639 -28.22 10.80 25.35
C ALA A 639 -28.93 10.65 23.99
N LEU A 640 -28.59 9.62 23.20
CA LEU A 640 -29.27 9.33 21.93
C LEU A 640 -30.58 8.56 22.10
N GLY A 641 -30.73 7.81 23.20
CA GLY A 641 -31.94 7.06 23.51
C GLY A 641 -31.72 5.98 24.55
N ARG A 642 -32.83 5.41 25.05
CA ARG A 642 -32.82 4.29 26.00
C ARG A 642 -32.72 2.96 25.25
N PHE A 643 -31.58 2.72 24.60
CA PHE A 643 -31.37 1.49 23.81
C PHE A 643 -31.18 0.24 24.67
N GLU A 644 -30.80 0.42 25.94
CA GLU A 644 -30.57 -0.65 26.92
C GLU A 644 -31.85 -1.44 27.23
N THR A 645 -33.04 -0.90 26.93
CA THR A 645 -34.34 -1.57 27.14
C THR A 645 -34.78 -2.42 25.94
N VAL A 646 -33.94 -2.57 24.92
CA VAL A 646 -34.25 -3.35 23.72
C VAL A 646 -33.55 -4.70 23.80
N ASP A 647 -34.29 -5.78 24.03
CA ASP A 647 -33.73 -7.12 24.27
C ASP A 647 -32.99 -7.70 23.06
N ASN A 648 -33.40 -7.33 21.85
CA ASN A 648 -32.83 -7.85 20.60
C ASN A 648 -31.72 -6.94 20.06
N ILE A 649 -30.48 -7.43 20.03
CA ILE A 649 -29.30 -6.69 19.57
C ILE A 649 -29.47 -6.13 18.14
N PRO A 650 -29.86 -6.91 17.10
CA PRO A 650 -30.16 -6.37 15.79
C PRO A 650 -31.15 -5.21 15.78
N LYS A 651 -32.25 -5.34 16.54
CA LYS A 651 -33.29 -4.29 16.66
C LYS A 651 -32.74 -3.05 17.37
N MET A 652 -31.96 -3.23 18.42
CA MET A 652 -31.26 -2.16 19.14
C MET A 652 -30.34 -1.39 18.18
N MET A 653 -29.52 -2.10 17.40
CA MET A 653 -28.58 -1.51 16.44
C MET A 653 -29.31 -0.76 15.33
N ALA A 654 -30.42 -1.31 14.81
CA ALA A 654 -31.25 -0.64 13.81
C ALA A 654 -31.84 0.68 14.33
N ARG A 655 -32.30 0.72 15.60
CA ARG A 655 -32.83 1.94 16.25
C ARG A 655 -31.74 2.96 16.52
N LEU A 656 -30.59 2.53 17.05
CA LEU A 656 -29.42 3.39 17.21
C LEU A 656 -28.99 3.99 15.86
N GLY A 657 -29.03 3.19 14.79
CA GLY A 657 -28.67 3.61 13.45
C GLY A 657 -29.52 4.76 12.88
N GLN A 658 -30.76 4.94 13.34
CA GLN A 658 -31.62 6.05 12.92
C GLN A 658 -31.03 7.41 13.31
N CYS A 659 -30.32 7.49 14.44
CA CYS A 659 -29.65 8.71 14.90
C CYS A 659 -28.55 9.21 13.94
N PHE A 660 -28.01 8.32 13.11
CA PHE A 660 -26.90 8.60 12.19
C PHE A 660 -27.37 8.87 10.75
N THR A 661 -28.68 8.98 10.53
CA THR A 661 -29.25 9.28 9.22
C THR A 661 -28.98 10.73 8.84
N GLN A 662 -28.42 10.92 7.64
CA GLN A 662 -28.19 12.25 7.07
C GLN A 662 -29.53 12.96 6.89
N SER A 663 -29.64 14.17 7.43
CA SER A 663 -30.89 14.91 7.47
C SER A 663 -30.60 16.40 7.60
N ARG A 664 -31.33 17.21 6.84
CA ARG A 664 -31.35 18.67 7.02
C ARG A 664 -32.12 19.00 8.29
N LEU A 665 -31.64 19.97 9.07
CA LEU A 665 -32.42 20.52 10.17
C LEU A 665 -33.56 21.35 9.59
N SER A 666 -34.79 21.12 10.05
CA SER A 666 -35.96 21.92 9.67
C SER A 666 -35.91 23.35 10.23
N GLY A 667 -35.03 23.63 11.20
CA GLY A 667 -35.00 24.90 11.93
C GLY A 667 -36.13 25.07 12.96
N VAL A 668 -37.09 24.14 12.99
CA VAL A 668 -38.24 24.16 13.90
C VAL A 668 -38.02 23.18 15.05
N ASN A 669 -38.04 23.67 16.29
CA ASN A 669 -37.98 22.84 17.49
C ASN A 669 -39.40 22.60 18.03
N LEU A 670 -39.94 21.40 17.80
CA LEU A 670 -41.26 21.02 18.31
C LEU A 670 -41.18 20.73 19.81
N GLN A 671 -41.96 21.43 20.61
CA GLN A 671 -42.10 21.16 22.03
C GLN A 671 -42.99 19.92 22.25
N ARG A 672 -42.92 19.33 23.44
CA ARG A 672 -43.69 18.11 23.74
C ARG A 672 -45.20 18.32 23.65
N GLU A 673 -45.66 19.53 23.96
CA GLU A 673 -47.05 19.97 23.77
C GLU A 673 -47.51 19.99 22.30
N ASN A 674 -46.58 20.06 21.34
CA ASN A 674 -46.88 19.98 19.92
C ASN A 674 -46.90 18.55 19.37
N CYS A 675 -46.66 17.54 20.23
CA CYS A 675 -46.56 16.14 19.84
C CYS A 675 -47.68 15.32 20.49
N LEU A 676 -48.57 14.75 19.66
CA LEU A 676 -49.60 13.82 20.10
C LEU A 676 -49.16 12.38 19.84
N ILE A 677 -49.28 11.50 20.84
CA ILE A 677 -49.12 10.05 20.66
C ILE A 677 -50.53 9.45 20.68
N ILE A 678 -50.93 8.83 19.58
CA ILE A 678 -52.22 8.14 19.44
C ILE A 678 -51.98 6.64 19.23
N ALA A 679 -53.01 5.83 19.47
CA ALA A 679 -52.97 4.41 19.12
C ALA A 679 -52.84 4.22 17.61
N ASP A 680 -52.19 3.13 17.19
CA ASP A 680 -52.14 2.75 15.78
C ASP A 680 -53.56 2.58 15.24
N VAL A 681 -53.81 3.04 14.00
CA VAL A 681 -55.10 2.85 13.34
C VAL A 681 -55.21 1.39 12.95
N ILE A 682 -56.13 0.66 13.59
CA ILE A 682 -56.46 -0.73 13.27
C ILE A 682 -57.66 -0.69 12.32
N GLY A 683 -57.47 -1.20 11.09
CA GLY A 683 -58.52 -1.24 10.06
C GLY A 683 -58.01 -0.87 8.65
N GLY A 684 -58.41 -1.67 7.66
CA GLY A 684 -58.13 -1.47 6.23
C GLY A 684 -58.67 -2.65 5.41
N GLN A 685 -59.18 -2.39 4.19
CA GLN A 685 -59.64 -3.47 3.30
C GLN A 685 -58.45 -4.28 2.80
N ASN A 686 -58.25 -5.48 3.35
CA ASN A 686 -57.58 -6.53 2.60
C ASN A 686 -58.60 -7.16 1.63
N GLY A 687 -58.15 -7.86 0.58
CA GLY A 687 -59.01 -8.47 -0.46
C GLY A 687 -60.07 -9.49 0.01
N LYS A 688 -60.33 -9.59 1.32
CA LYS A 688 -61.38 -10.39 1.96
C LYS A 688 -62.31 -9.59 2.89
N GLY A 689 -62.26 -8.25 2.89
CA GLY A 689 -63.15 -7.39 3.69
C GLY A 689 -62.50 -6.77 4.94
N PHE A 690 -63.26 -5.91 5.63
CA PHE A 690 -62.81 -5.15 6.81
C PHE A 690 -62.47 -6.08 7.99
N VAL A 691 -61.29 -5.90 8.57
CA VAL A 691 -60.93 -6.48 9.87
C VAL A 691 -61.01 -5.36 10.90
N ASN A 692 -61.86 -5.52 11.91
CA ASN A 692 -61.97 -4.60 13.07
C ASN A 692 -60.70 -4.62 13.91
#